data_AF-A0A8T5M2E1-F1
#
_entry.id   AF-A0A8T5M2E1-F1
#
_cell.length_a   1.000
_cell.length_b   1.000
_cell.length_c   1.000
_cell.angle_alpha   90.00
_cell.angle_beta   90.00
_cell.angle_gamma   90.00
#
_symmetry.space_group_name_H-M   'P 1'
#
loop_
_entity.id
_entity.type
_entity.pdbx_description
1 polymer ?
#
loop_
_entity_poly.entity_id
_entity_poly.type
_entity_poly.pdbx_seq_one_letter_code
_entity_poly.pdbx_strand_id
1 'polypeptide(L)'
;MDKSIKRKVVIGVVSLLIFILLVTLIFILSSKENVVGEALRTASKTLQRPIAIDSSRTTTAPLQVGRIIPTPQVFNTPFYQSPVRADPDDLLLIPGYGFEAGVVAVYRAVSDKPVNLQAPSNVPVSNTAQGGKLYVADITNDSIAVLLPEVMKTKQTYALWVKNVNGAWSEPVLINDPRPLWITPDITYATKPFASLAREIKVVGRNLEGSVTAKVRLSGSANYDLNVVDDNNPATTIEDYAAKAVLPIKLQPGIYKVQFSRDGITWIDLPTEITFTVLPDPAQKKSFDISFIAYGGCTANDGKDDTGCIVQAIAAAKLAGGGEVFFPAGTWELKNPSKLPDLQGDDGIIVPQKVDLIGVGADGNNPSKIVQTLDWKSSSSGYNMLSVFTLLGNNTVHGLYFHSDGFVPDPNSNEVWPSIGPSTNTIYLALGIYGVPGETKKVIENVVISDNKFSGLNNGKVTGMYEAIGHWGSPLSHLFIVNNEFQAYMTSLYLFGEPYLKEVRPYIKNSVITKNIFYSGAYTKGVTGDGAIAALMYGFQYSDFSDNFADGSVNGGWRAGLWWTLLNNNGPMLVSGNKVTCPGNKGGDGESIAIEDNGNRPGFSKPEKAVAATLTTVSVKGEWAKTLCGKVEVDQSCSSWKEEPIYDGYGYWVHVVDGKGLGQSRKVVSYTLNAPQVITVSPAWDVIPDSTSVINLRRSTWNAYLVDNIVDNRGCNNVLTNPLMKAGAFSFTSMTTDSVMEGNQLFETNGIMLVTTGQEQYEGVFNGWHIFASEVRNNLVDGENKCPPNPPSSYNLIIAGCITGGIDLWYTPTAINTPGVVSLYNNLISHNTVKKADDWGGGIAIRPAGGVSKITPRIVFGNLLFQNTIENSPTNGIGIINNLVWNTILYKNNFKDNKGIDIYDLGTNTVIVNLYCGDGQVTGSEVCDDGLQGKCAYGLKSCQVCSAQCTGLVSGKTSYCGDSVCDVKNESTANCQQDCGNACLLDKMISWWSAEGNAKDMLEKNNGIPIGNAAFTAGKVGQAFSFTSSSDMINIGDPADGSLNLGTDDFTIAFWGKIKGDGIIISKGCPSCSGGLGYSIDVAGTVLVFRLDGEPDQGDSVINYISFILTPADWHHYAGVFDRDGLLTMYIDGKAIGTSDISPQKGTLDNTIPLLIGGANSDIDEIAIWRRTVSAIEISALYNSDSKGMCKI
;
A
#
# COMPACT_ATOMS: atom_id res chain seq x y z
N MET A 1 -17.01 47.17 -63.50
CA MET A 1 -16.04 47.53 -62.44
C MET A 1 -16.80 47.60 -61.11
N ASP A 2 -16.41 46.93 -60.03
CA ASP A 2 -15.69 45.65 -59.98
C ASP A 2 -16.29 44.78 -58.86
N LYS A 3 -16.68 43.54 -59.19
CA LYS A 3 -17.20 42.57 -58.21
C LYS A 3 -16.07 41.90 -57.39
N SER A 4 -14.80 42.00 -57.82
CA SER A 4 -13.67 41.52 -57.02
C SER A 4 -13.50 42.33 -55.73
N ILE A 5 -13.71 43.66 -55.76
CA ILE A 5 -13.56 44.53 -54.58
C ILE A 5 -14.53 44.12 -53.46
N LYS A 6 -15.83 43.92 -53.73
CA LYS A 6 -16.76 43.49 -52.68
C LYS A 6 -16.43 42.10 -52.12
N ARG A 7 -15.90 41.18 -52.93
CA ARG A 7 -15.45 39.86 -52.43
C ARG A 7 -14.16 39.97 -51.61
N LYS A 8 -13.20 40.81 -52.03
CA LYS A 8 -11.96 41.10 -51.29
C LYS A 8 -12.20 41.84 -49.97
N VAL A 9 -13.17 42.76 -49.91
CA VAL A 9 -13.54 43.43 -48.64
C VAL A 9 -14.22 42.45 -47.69
N VAL A 10 -15.15 41.61 -48.16
CA VAL A 10 -15.78 40.59 -47.28
C VAL A 10 -14.75 39.55 -46.82
N ILE A 11 -13.89 39.04 -47.70
CA ILE A 11 -12.81 38.10 -47.31
C ILE A 11 -11.81 38.80 -46.38
N GLY A 12 -11.47 40.06 -46.62
CA GLY A 12 -10.57 40.85 -45.77
C GLY A 12 -11.15 41.11 -44.38
N VAL A 13 -12.43 41.48 -44.27
CA VAL A 13 -13.11 41.69 -42.99
C VAL A 13 -13.34 40.37 -42.25
N VAL A 14 -13.67 39.28 -42.94
CA VAL A 14 -13.79 37.95 -42.31
C VAL A 14 -12.42 37.42 -41.89
N SER A 15 -11.36 37.63 -42.68
CA SER A 15 -9.99 37.27 -42.29
C SER A 15 -9.49 38.13 -41.14
N LEU A 16 -9.84 39.43 -41.09
CA LEU A 16 -9.51 40.31 -39.98
C LEU A 16 -10.31 39.96 -38.72
N LEU A 17 -11.58 39.55 -38.84
CA LEU A 17 -12.36 39.04 -37.72
C LEU A 17 -11.84 37.68 -37.22
N ILE A 18 -11.41 36.78 -38.11
CA ILE A 18 -10.78 35.51 -37.74
C ILE A 18 -9.39 35.75 -37.15
N PHE A 19 -8.62 36.72 -37.64
CA PHE A 19 -7.32 37.08 -37.08
C PHE A 19 -7.45 37.80 -35.74
N ILE A 20 -8.47 38.66 -35.56
CA ILE A 20 -8.82 39.24 -34.25
C ILE A 20 -9.34 38.15 -33.31
N LEU A 21 -10.15 37.18 -33.77
CA LEU A 21 -10.52 36.04 -32.94
C LEU A 21 -9.31 35.19 -32.56
N LEU A 22 -8.40 34.87 -33.50
CA LEU A 22 -7.18 34.12 -33.19
C LEU A 22 -6.27 34.90 -32.26
N VAL A 23 -6.02 36.18 -32.49
CA VAL A 23 -5.18 37.01 -31.60
C VAL A 23 -5.83 37.17 -30.23
N THR A 24 -7.16 37.33 -30.14
CA THR A 24 -7.88 37.39 -28.85
C THR A 24 -7.86 36.03 -28.15
N LEU A 25 -7.99 34.92 -28.88
CA LEU A 25 -7.91 33.57 -28.34
C LEU A 25 -6.47 33.25 -27.89
N ILE A 26 -5.46 33.68 -28.65
CA ILE A 26 -4.04 33.58 -28.29
C ILE A 26 -3.73 34.45 -27.07
N PHE A 27 -4.30 35.66 -26.94
CA PHE A 27 -4.19 36.46 -25.71
C PHE A 27 -4.93 35.81 -24.53
N ILE A 28 -6.08 35.16 -24.74
CA ILE A 28 -6.82 34.43 -23.69
C ILE A 28 -6.14 33.12 -23.27
N LEU A 29 -5.38 32.47 -24.17
CA LEU A 29 -4.61 31.26 -23.87
C LEU A 29 -3.24 31.60 -23.26
N SER A 30 -2.48 32.54 -23.85
CA SER A 30 -1.17 32.98 -23.31
C SER A 30 -1.27 33.71 -21.97
N SER A 31 -2.41 34.32 -21.64
CA SER A 31 -2.69 34.84 -20.29
C SER A 31 -3.15 33.78 -19.28
N LYS A 32 -3.23 32.50 -19.66
CA LYS A 32 -3.62 31.40 -18.76
C LYS A 32 -2.58 30.30 -18.59
N GLU A 33 -1.71 30.05 -19.56
CA GLU A 33 -0.70 28.97 -19.43
C GLU A 33 0.57 29.41 -18.68
N ASN A 34 0.98 30.68 -18.80
CA ASN A 34 2.22 31.20 -18.17
C ASN A 34 2.09 31.68 -16.70
N VAL A 35 0.94 31.50 -16.05
CA VAL A 35 0.75 31.86 -14.62
C VAL A 35 0.74 30.62 -13.70
N VAL A 36 0.59 29.41 -14.26
CA VAL A 36 0.50 28.16 -13.50
C VAL A 36 1.85 27.44 -13.40
N GLY A 37 2.68 27.49 -14.45
CA GLY A 37 3.91 26.68 -14.54
C GLY A 37 5.03 27.03 -13.56
N GLU A 38 5.14 28.29 -13.12
CA GLU A 38 6.26 28.77 -12.31
C GLU A 38 5.89 29.00 -10.83
N ALA A 39 4.61 29.27 -10.55
CA ALA A 39 4.06 29.31 -9.18
C ALA A 39 4.18 27.96 -8.47
N LEU A 40 4.00 26.84 -9.20
CA LEU A 40 4.09 25.48 -8.64
C LEU A 40 5.52 25.03 -8.31
N ARG A 41 6.56 25.61 -8.93
CA ARG A 41 7.96 25.22 -8.67
C ARG A 41 8.57 25.86 -7.41
N THR A 42 7.94 26.91 -6.89
CA THR A 42 8.48 27.70 -5.75
C THR A 42 7.78 27.39 -4.41
N ALA A 43 6.71 26.58 -4.42
CA ALA A 43 6.00 26.12 -3.22
C ALA A 43 6.63 24.87 -2.56
N SER A 44 7.70 24.31 -3.12
CA SER A 44 8.33 23.04 -2.71
C SER A 44 9.29 23.16 -1.50
N LYS A 45 9.46 24.37 -0.92
CA LYS A 45 10.29 24.60 0.28
C LYS A 45 9.52 25.39 1.34
N THR A 46 9.70 24.95 2.59
CA THR A 46 9.10 25.54 3.81
C THR A 46 7.59 25.31 3.98
N LEU A 47 7.19 24.05 4.11
CA LEU A 47 5.85 23.67 4.58
C LEU A 47 5.79 23.56 6.12
N GLN A 48 6.15 24.65 6.81
CA GLN A 48 5.81 24.84 8.22
C GLN A 48 4.62 25.82 8.31
N ARG A 49 3.44 25.27 8.56
CA ARG A 49 2.27 26.03 9.04
C ARG A 49 1.64 25.25 10.19
N PRO A 50 1.35 25.88 11.34
CA PRO A 50 0.58 25.24 12.39
C PRO A 50 -0.84 24.93 11.87
N ILE A 51 -1.44 23.86 12.37
CA ILE A 51 -2.78 23.43 11.98
C ILE A 51 -3.80 24.45 12.50
N ALA A 52 -4.31 25.29 11.60
CA ALA A 52 -5.54 26.02 11.85
C ALA A 52 -6.70 25.01 11.83
N ILE A 53 -7.33 24.78 12.98
CA ILE A 53 -8.53 23.95 13.09
C ILE A 53 -9.64 24.64 12.27
N ASP A 54 -9.99 24.07 11.11
CA ASP A 54 -11.11 24.57 10.32
C ASP A 54 -12.44 24.20 11.00
N SER A 55 -12.97 25.14 11.77
CA SER A 55 -14.26 25.01 12.44
C SER A 55 -15.47 25.18 11.50
N SER A 56 -15.28 25.28 10.18
CA SER A 56 -16.37 25.55 9.22
C SER A 56 -17.37 24.41 9.01
N ARG A 57 -17.11 23.20 9.54
CA ARG A 57 -18.10 22.09 9.56
C ARG A 57 -19.27 22.29 10.54
N THR A 58 -19.66 23.53 10.83
CA THR A 58 -20.98 23.86 11.41
C THR A 58 -22.03 24.04 10.31
N THR A 59 -22.35 22.99 9.57
CA THR A 59 -23.59 22.96 8.78
C THR A 59 -24.77 22.97 9.75
N THR A 60 -25.47 24.10 9.87
CA THR A 60 -26.64 24.26 10.74
C THR A 60 -27.84 23.51 10.16
N ALA A 61 -27.82 22.19 10.27
CA ALA A 61 -29.03 21.38 10.17
C ALA A 61 -30.02 21.84 11.27
N PRO A 62 -31.32 21.94 10.97
CA PRO A 62 -32.31 22.29 12.00
C PRO A 62 -32.28 21.26 13.13
N LEU A 63 -32.39 21.73 14.38
CA LEU A 63 -32.30 20.92 15.60
C LEU A 63 -33.20 19.68 15.55
N GLN A 64 -32.61 18.54 15.19
CA GLN A 64 -33.25 17.23 15.27
C GLN A 64 -33.27 16.79 16.73
N VAL A 65 -34.46 16.40 17.21
CA VAL A 65 -34.68 16.02 18.61
C VAL A 65 -33.92 14.72 18.91
N GLY A 66 -32.94 14.79 19.81
CA GLY A 66 -32.40 13.64 20.53
C GLY A 66 -31.92 12.47 19.67
N ARG A 67 -30.90 12.68 18.81
CA ARG A 67 -30.19 11.55 18.16
C ARG A 67 -29.53 10.70 19.25
N ILE A 68 -30.10 9.53 19.53
CA ILE A 68 -29.48 8.53 20.41
C ILE A 68 -28.18 8.08 19.73
N ILE A 69 -27.04 8.44 20.33
CA ILE A 69 -25.73 7.96 19.89
C ILE A 69 -25.65 6.47 20.25
N PRO A 70 -25.43 5.56 19.29
CA PRO A 70 -25.34 4.13 19.57
C PRO A 70 -24.07 3.81 20.38
N THR A 71 -24.10 2.69 21.10
CA THR A 71 -22.87 2.06 21.59
C THR A 71 -21.97 1.74 20.39
N PRO A 72 -20.68 2.10 20.40
CA PRO A 72 -19.80 1.83 19.27
C PRO A 72 -19.64 0.32 19.08
N GLN A 73 -19.74 -0.14 17.84
CA GLN A 73 -19.59 -1.55 17.49
C GLN A 73 -18.28 -1.71 16.71
N VAL A 74 -17.45 -2.67 17.10
CA VAL A 74 -16.23 -3.08 16.35
C VAL A 74 -16.48 -4.43 15.70
N PHE A 75 -15.86 -4.71 14.55
CA PHE A 75 -15.89 -6.06 13.99
C PHE A 75 -14.95 -6.96 14.79
N ASN A 76 -15.46 -8.05 15.39
CA ASN A 76 -14.70 -8.85 16.36
C ASN A 76 -14.99 -10.36 16.35
N THR A 77 -15.92 -10.85 15.51
CA THR A 77 -16.03 -12.29 15.27
C THR A 77 -14.75 -12.81 14.62
N PRO A 78 -14.11 -13.89 15.12
CA PRO A 78 -12.80 -14.39 14.63
C PRO A 78 -12.73 -14.80 13.14
N PHE A 79 -13.85 -14.78 12.43
CA PHE A 79 -13.95 -15.03 10.99
C PHE A 79 -13.82 -13.73 10.17
N TYR A 80 -14.18 -12.59 10.75
CA TYR A 80 -13.84 -11.28 10.19
C TYR A 80 -12.43 -10.91 10.65
N GLN A 81 -11.45 -11.44 9.92
CA GLN A 81 -10.05 -11.38 10.27
C GLN A 81 -9.42 -10.06 9.80
N SER A 82 -9.91 -8.91 10.29
CA SER A 82 -9.10 -7.69 10.35
C SER A 82 -9.67 -6.72 11.39
N PRO A 83 -8.84 -6.14 12.27
CA PRO A 83 -7.39 -6.35 12.39
C PRO A 83 -6.99 -7.76 12.85
N VAL A 84 -5.79 -8.17 12.46
CA VAL A 84 -5.16 -9.47 12.79
C VAL A 84 -3.83 -9.28 13.50
N ARG A 85 -2.89 -8.60 12.83
CA ARG A 85 -1.52 -8.39 13.29
C ARG A 85 -1.19 -6.90 13.24
N ALA A 86 -0.56 -6.42 14.31
CA ALA A 86 0.11 -5.12 14.30
C ALA A 86 1.21 -5.09 15.36
N ASP A 87 2.37 -4.61 14.97
CA ASP A 87 3.55 -4.45 15.81
C ASP A 87 3.59 -3.00 16.39
N PRO A 88 4.44 -2.69 17.39
CA PRO A 88 4.52 -1.35 17.96
C PRO A 88 4.91 -0.33 16.88
N ASP A 89 4.34 0.87 16.93
CA ASP A 89 4.48 1.91 15.89
C ASP A 89 3.72 1.65 14.56
N ASP A 90 2.96 0.56 14.44
CA ASP A 90 2.04 0.37 13.31
C ASP A 90 0.81 1.29 13.40
N LEU A 91 0.26 1.68 12.23
CA LEU A 91 -1.14 2.10 12.17
C LEU A 91 -2.06 0.88 12.07
N LEU A 92 -3.24 0.99 12.68
CA LEU A 92 -4.25 -0.05 12.69
C LEU A 92 -5.62 0.53 12.33
N LEU A 93 -6.34 -0.10 11.41
CA LEU A 93 -7.76 0.20 11.21
C LEU A 93 -8.58 -0.69 12.16
N ILE A 94 -9.48 -0.07 12.92
CA ILE A 94 -10.52 -0.75 13.68
C ILE A 94 -11.85 -0.49 12.95
N PRO A 95 -12.31 -1.42 12.11
CA PRO A 95 -13.56 -1.29 11.37
C PRO A 95 -14.76 -1.62 12.26
N GLY A 96 -15.93 -1.06 11.93
CA GLY A 96 -17.08 -1.11 12.84
C GLY A 96 -18.27 -0.27 12.42
N TYR A 97 -18.97 0.30 13.41
CA TYR A 97 -20.09 1.23 13.22
C TYR A 97 -20.37 2.07 14.47
N GLY A 98 -20.75 3.32 14.27
CA GLY A 98 -21.19 4.23 15.33
C GLY A 98 -20.06 4.94 16.06
N PHE A 99 -18.92 5.15 15.39
CA PHE A 99 -17.85 6.02 15.90
C PHE A 99 -18.12 7.49 15.54
N GLU A 100 -17.56 8.42 16.32
CA GLU A 100 -17.78 9.86 16.20
C GLU A 100 -16.57 10.65 16.73
N ALA A 101 -16.41 11.90 16.31
CA ALA A 101 -15.34 12.76 16.80
C ALA A 101 -15.39 12.87 18.34
N GLY A 102 -14.30 12.49 19.02
CA GLY A 102 -14.21 12.45 20.48
C GLY A 102 -14.31 11.05 21.11
N VAL A 103 -14.42 9.98 20.33
CA VAL A 103 -14.21 8.61 20.87
C VAL A 103 -12.82 8.44 21.46
N VAL A 104 -12.69 7.47 22.39
CA VAL A 104 -11.41 7.08 22.96
C VAL A 104 -11.14 5.61 22.71
N ALA A 105 -10.07 5.30 21.97
CA ALA A 105 -9.56 3.94 21.81
C ALA A 105 -8.55 3.60 22.92
N VAL A 106 -8.60 2.38 23.46
CA VAL A 106 -7.70 1.88 24.51
C VAL A 106 -7.27 0.45 24.24
N TYR A 107 -6.12 0.04 24.78
CA TYR A 107 -5.58 -1.32 24.66
C TYR A 107 -5.22 -1.91 26.03
N ARG A 108 -5.22 -3.24 26.13
CA ARG A 108 -4.73 -4.01 27.28
C ARG A 108 -4.07 -5.31 26.81
N ALA A 109 -2.90 -5.64 27.35
CA ALA A 109 -2.23 -6.92 27.10
C ALA A 109 -3.05 -8.07 27.75
N VAL A 110 -3.19 -9.18 27.04
CA VAL A 110 -4.00 -10.33 27.49
C VAL A 110 -3.33 -11.65 27.11
N SER A 111 -3.79 -12.76 27.70
CA SER A 111 -3.44 -14.11 27.26
C SER A 111 -4.06 -14.44 25.90
N ASP A 112 -3.40 -15.30 25.11
CA ASP A 112 -3.76 -15.70 23.74
C ASP A 112 -5.21 -16.21 23.53
N LYS A 113 -5.86 -16.74 24.57
CA LYS A 113 -7.28 -17.11 24.56
C LYS A 113 -7.97 -16.54 25.82
N PRO A 114 -8.27 -15.23 25.84
CA PRO A 114 -8.72 -14.56 27.04
C PRO A 114 -10.19 -14.87 27.34
N VAL A 115 -10.54 -15.02 28.62
CA VAL A 115 -11.89 -15.39 29.07
C VAL A 115 -12.52 -14.22 29.83
N ASN A 116 -13.82 -13.97 29.60
CA ASN A 116 -14.60 -12.91 30.24
C ASN A 116 -13.92 -11.52 30.16
N LEU A 117 -13.46 -11.15 28.96
CA LEU A 117 -12.90 -9.81 28.74
C LEU A 117 -13.94 -8.73 29.02
N GLN A 118 -13.54 -7.73 29.80
CA GLN A 118 -14.32 -6.53 30.07
C GLN A 118 -13.46 -5.30 29.80
N ALA A 119 -14.09 -4.24 29.29
CA ALA A 119 -13.48 -2.93 29.09
C ALA A 119 -12.94 -2.37 30.42
N PRO A 120 -11.89 -1.52 30.40
CA PRO A 120 -11.38 -0.93 31.63
C PRO A 120 -12.40 0.05 32.24
N SER A 121 -12.49 0.08 33.57
CA SER A 121 -13.47 0.93 34.29
C SER A 121 -13.23 2.42 34.05
N ASN A 122 -11.97 2.82 33.87
CA ASN A 122 -11.54 4.16 33.50
C ASN A 122 -10.65 4.11 32.24
N VAL A 123 -10.53 5.23 31.53
CA VAL A 123 -9.53 5.38 30.46
C VAL A 123 -8.13 5.44 31.11
N PRO A 124 -7.13 4.68 30.63
CA PRO A 124 -5.76 4.78 31.12
C PRO A 124 -5.16 6.18 30.88
N VAL A 125 -4.43 6.70 31.87
CA VAL A 125 -3.83 8.04 31.82
C VAL A 125 -2.41 8.08 31.24
N SER A 126 -1.82 6.90 30.97
CA SER A 126 -0.45 6.72 30.48
C SER A 126 -0.34 5.43 29.69
N ASN A 127 0.58 5.39 28.72
CA ASN A 127 0.84 4.21 27.90
C ASN A 127 1.90 3.30 28.53
N THR A 128 1.65 1.99 28.51
CA THR A 128 2.53 0.95 29.07
C THR A 128 2.42 -0.32 28.25
N ALA A 129 3.41 -1.22 28.31
CA ALA A 129 3.36 -2.52 27.64
C ALA A 129 2.12 -3.37 28.01
N GLN A 130 1.51 -3.11 29.17
CA GLN A 130 0.33 -3.79 29.70
C GLN A 130 -0.99 -3.15 29.28
N GLY A 131 -0.99 -1.90 28.82
CA GLY A 131 -2.20 -1.18 28.41
C GLY A 131 -2.04 0.35 28.41
N GLY A 132 -2.98 1.03 27.77
CA GLY A 132 -2.92 2.48 27.56
C GLY A 132 -4.07 3.04 26.70
N LYS A 133 -3.94 4.29 26.28
CA LYS A 133 -4.80 4.98 25.30
C LYS A 133 -4.11 4.95 23.93
N LEU A 134 -4.85 4.62 22.88
CA LEU A 134 -4.36 4.73 21.49
C LEU A 134 -4.62 6.15 20.97
N TYR A 135 -3.71 6.66 20.14
CA TYR A 135 -3.94 7.88 19.37
C TYR A 135 -4.88 7.56 18.20
N VAL A 136 -5.93 8.35 18.01
CA VAL A 136 -6.89 8.19 16.90
C VAL A 136 -6.46 9.12 15.77
N ALA A 137 -5.88 8.53 14.72
CA ALA A 137 -5.28 9.24 13.59
C ALA A 137 -6.31 9.69 12.54
N ASP A 138 -7.40 8.94 12.38
CA ASP A 138 -8.55 9.30 11.55
C ASP A 138 -9.82 8.65 12.11
N ILE A 139 -10.98 9.25 11.80
CA ILE A 139 -12.27 8.78 12.29
C ILE A 139 -13.41 9.04 11.32
N THR A 140 -14.18 7.99 11.08
CA THR A 140 -15.43 7.99 10.31
C THR A 140 -16.52 7.30 11.11
N ASN A 141 -17.74 7.19 10.56
CA ASN A 141 -18.82 6.46 11.24
C ASN A 141 -18.55 4.95 11.32
N ASP A 142 -17.77 4.40 10.38
CA ASP A 142 -17.67 2.97 10.07
C ASP A 142 -16.25 2.40 10.25
N SER A 143 -15.28 3.24 10.60
CA SER A 143 -13.93 2.85 11.02
C SER A 143 -13.24 3.97 11.81
N ILE A 144 -12.32 3.58 12.69
CA ILE A 144 -11.27 4.48 13.21
C ILE A 144 -9.91 3.95 12.78
N ALA A 145 -8.97 4.85 12.49
CA ALA A 145 -7.56 4.52 12.38
C ALA A 145 -6.84 4.94 13.67
N VAL A 146 -5.99 4.07 14.19
CA VAL A 146 -5.24 4.30 15.43
C VAL A 146 -3.77 4.01 15.25
N LEU A 147 -2.92 4.72 15.98
CA LEU A 147 -1.50 4.41 16.10
C LEU A 147 -1.24 3.56 17.36
N LEU A 148 -0.44 2.51 17.22
CA LEU A 148 -0.01 1.67 18.34
C LEU A 148 1.26 2.25 19.01
N PRO A 149 1.25 2.56 20.33
CA PRO A 149 2.41 3.12 21.02
C PRO A 149 3.64 2.21 20.98
N GLU A 150 4.83 2.79 20.83
CA GLU A 150 6.13 2.09 20.82
C GLU A 150 6.39 1.25 22.09
N VAL A 151 5.72 1.57 23.20
CA VAL A 151 5.80 0.81 24.47
C VAL A 151 5.03 -0.53 24.45
N MET A 152 4.26 -0.82 23.40
CA MET A 152 3.66 -2.15 23.19
C MET A 152 4.74 -3.20 22.88
N LYS A 153 4.36 -4.47 22.91
CA LYS A 153 5.25 -5.58 22.51
C LYS A 153 4.81 -6.17 21.18
N THR A 154 5.76 -6.42 20.29
CA THR A 154 5.59 -7.28 19.11
C THR A 154 5.01 -8.64 19.53
N LYS A 155 4.13 -9.22 18.72
CA LYS A 155 3.57 -10.59 18.88
C LYS A 155 2.80 -10.89 20.19
N GLN A 156 2.76 -9.97 21.15
CA GLN A 156 1.91 -10.05 22.35
C GLN A 156 0.44 -9.82 21.97
N THR A 157 -0.45 -10.72 22.39
CA THR A 157 -1.90 -10.54 22.23
C THR A 157 -2.41 -9.30 22.98
N TYR A 158 -3.16 -8.44 22.29
CA TYR A 158 -3.82 -7.27 22.88
C TYR A 158 -5.33 -7.30 22.62
N ALA A 159 -6.10 -6.85 23.60
CA ALA A 159 -7.52 -6.54 23.47
C ALA A 159 -7.72 -5.02 23.40
N LEU A 160 -8.49 -4.56 22.42
CA LEU A 160 -8.73 -3.16 22.12
C LEU A 160 -10.22 -2.82 22.23
N TRP A 161 -10.55 -1.67 22.82
CA TRP A 161 -11.92 -1.18 22.98
C TRP A 161 -12.05 0.28 22.51
N VAL A 162 -13.24 0.66 22.05
CA VAL A 162 -13.59 2.05 21.70
C VAL A 162 -14.69 2.54 22.66
N LYS A 163 -14.55 3.78 23.16
CA LYS A 163 -15.53 4.47 24.01
C LYS A 163 -16.16 5.63 23.25
N ASN A 164 -17.49 5.77 23.25
CA ASN A 164 -18.15 6.97 22.70
C ASN A 164 -18.21 8.13 23.72
N VAL A 165 -18.67 9.32 23.30
CA VAL A 165 -18.68 10.51 24.17
C VAL A 165 -19.66 10.38 25.35
N ASN A 166 -20.70 9.56 25.19
CA ASN A 166 -21.63 9.17 26.26
C ASN A 166 -21.03 8.16 27.26
N GLY A 167 -19.80 7.70 27.03
CA GLY A 167 -19.05 6.82 27.90
C GLY A 167 -19.36 5.32 27.75
N ALA A 168 -20.17 4.93 26.76
CA ALA A 168 -20.41 3.52 26.44
C ALA A 168 -19.20 2.92 25.71
N TRP A 169 -18.81 1.72 26.13
CA TRP A 169 -17.74 0.94 25.51
C TRP A 169 -18.28 -0.01 24.44
N SER A 170 -17.48 -0.28 23.42
CA SER A 170 -17.66 -1.42 22.52
C SER A 170 -17.38 -2.75 23.24
N GLU A 171 -17.72 -3.87 22.59
CA GLU A 171 -17.04 -5.13 22.85
C GLU A 171 -15.56 -5.05 22.42
N PRO A 172 -14.66 -5.92 22.91
CA PRO A 172 -13.27 -5.92 22.47
C PRO A 172 -13.12 -6.45 21.03
N VAL A 173 -12.13 -5.93 20.31
CA VAL A 173 -11.46 -6.65 19.22
C VAL A 173 -10.10 -7.14 19.71
N LEU A 174 -9.61 -8.27 19.19
CA LEU A 174 -8.26 -8.78 19.48
C LEU A 174 -7.30 -8.46 18.33
N ILE A 175 -6.03 -8.29 18.66
CA ILE A 175 -4.91 -8.32 17.71
C ILE A 175 -3.77 -9.17 18.29
N ASN A 176 -2.94 -9.71 17.42
CA ASN A 176 -1.81 -10.59 17.73
C ASN A 176 -2.21 -11.86 18.51
N ASP A 177 -3.50 -12.20 18.57
CA ASP A 177 -4.02 -13.47 19.04
C ASP A 177 -3.78 -14.58 17.99
N PRO A 178 -3.42 -15.82 18.39
CA PRO A 178 -3.24 -16.90 17.44
C PRO A 178 -4.59 -17.35 16.88
N ARG A 179 -4.76 -17.30 15.56
CA ARG A 179 -5.98 -17.73 14.85
C ARG A 179 -5.67 -18.97 13.99
N PRO A 180 -5.58 -20.18 14.57
CA PRO A 180 -5.38 -21.42 13.82
C PRO A 180 -6.69 -21.80 13.09
N LEU A 181 -6.61 -22.05 11.78
CA LEU A 181 -7.80 -22.18 10.92
C LEU A 181 -7.94 -23.57 10.30
N TRP A 182 -6.86 -24.15 9.80
CA TRP A 182 -6.85 -25.45 9.13
C TRP A 182 -5.50 -26.17 9.26
N ILE A 183 -5.36 -27.35 8.65
CA ILE A 183 -4.15 -28.19 8.73
C ILE A 183 -3.73 -28.76 7.37
N THR A 184 -2.44 -29.02 7.18
CA THR A 184 -1.90 -29.72 6.01
C THR A 184 -0.65 -30.55 6.34
N PRO A 185 -0.52 -31.79 5.86
CA PRO A 185 -1.62 -32.63 5.36
C PRO A 185 -2.62 -32.92 6.49
N ASP A 186 -3.88 -33.17 6.16
CA ASP A 186 -4.90 -33.60 7.12
C ASP A 186 -4.91 -35.13 7.37
N ILE A 187 -4.04 -35.87 6.66
CA ILE A 187 -4.01 -37.33 6.63
C ILE A 187 -2.57 -37.88 6.67
N THR A 188 -2.38 -39.03 7.34
CA THR A 188 -1.09 -39.73 7.40
C THR A 188 -1.25 -41.23 7.66
N TYR A 189 -0.18 -42.01 7.55
CA TYR A 189 -0.13 -43.40 8.03
C TYR A 189 0.46 -43.51 9.44
N ALA A 190 0.14 -44.61 10.13
CA ALA A 190 0.53 -44.86 11.52
C ALA A 190 2.05 -44.86 11.76
N THR A 191 2.85 -45.42 10.85
CA THR A 191 4.33 -45.43 10.90
C THR A 191 5.01 -45.01 9.59
N LYS A 192 4.40 -45.28 8.44
CA LYS A 192 4.95 -44.93 7.11
C LYS A 192 4.78 -43.43 6.77
N PRO A 193 5.62 -42.86 5.89
CA PRO A 193 5.31 -41.60 5.21
C PRO A 193 4.08 -41.79 4.30
N PHE A 194 3.38 -40.69 4.01
CA PHE A 194 2.21 -40.65 3.12
C PHE A 194 2.57 -39.77 1.91
N ALA A 195 2.26 -40.22 0.69
CA ALA A 195 2.51 -39.48 -0.56
C ALA A 195 3.93 -38.88 -0.72
N SER A 196 4.97 -39.62 -0.31
CA SER A 196 6.37 -39.15 -0.26
C SER A 196 6.63 -37.88 0.59
N LEU A 197 5.65 -37.42 1.37
CA LEU A 197 5.79 -36.30 2.30
C LEU A 197 6.60 -36.68 3.54
N ALA A 198 7.21 -35.67 4.16
CA ALA A 198 7.73 -35.76 5.51
C ALA A 198 6.59 -36.07 6.51
N ARG A 199 6.92 -36.76 7.61
CA ARG A 199 5.93 -37.06 8.66
C ARG A 199 5.80 -35.87 9.61
N GLU A 200 5.10 -34.85 9.14
CA GLU A 200 4.81 -33.61 9.83
C GLU A 200 3.35 -33.18 9.61
N ILE A 201 2.90 -32.22 10.42
CA ILE A 201 1.61 -31.53 10.28
C ILE A 201 1.88 -30.02 10.42
N LYS A 202 1.44 -29.22 9.45
CA LYS A 202 1.36 -27.76 9.56
C LYS A 202 -0.04 -27.39 10.06
N VAL A 203 -0.14 -26.58 11.12
CA VAL A 203 -1.35 -25.81 11.45
C VAL A 203 -1.24 -24.47 10.74
N VAL A 204 -2.24 -24.10 9.95
CA VAL A 204 -2.23 -22.88 9.11
C VAL A 204 -3.29 -21.90 9.58
N GLY A 205 -2.95 -20.60 9.60
CA GLY A 205 -3.77 -19.56 10.23
C GLY A 205 -3.07 -18.20 10.29
N ARG A 206 -3.36 -17.40 11.34
CA ARG A 206 -2.70 -16.11 11.62
C ARG A 206 -2.01 -16.11 12.98
N ASN A 207 -0.93 -15.35 13.13
CA ASN A 207 -0.18 -15.16 14.38
C ASN A 207 0.21 -16.50 15.05
N LEU A 208 0.67 -17.46 14.24
CA LEU A 208 0.98 -18.84 14.66
C LEU A 208 2.45 -19.05 15.06
N GLU A 209 3.23 -17.98 15.11
CA GLU A 209 4.69 -18.03 15.21
C GLU A 209 5.22 -18.91 16.35
N GLY A 210 6.35 -19.57 16.06
CA GLY A 210 7.09 -20.30 17.05
C GLY A 210 7.55 -19.40 18.20
N SER A 211 7.12 -19.74 19.40
CA SER A 211 8.04 -19.78 20.52
C SER A 211 8.56 -21.21 20.62
N VAL A 212 9.74 -21.41 21.22
CA VAL A 212 10.24 -22.74 21.64
C VAL A 212 9.28 -23.49 22.60
N THR A 213 8.20 -22.85 23.05
CA THR A 213 7.09 -23.41 23.83
C THR A 213 5.90 -23.90 23.01
N ALA A 214 5.80 -23.51 21.73
CA ALA A 214 4.60 -23.69 20.90
C ALA A 214 4.32 -25.16 20.56
N LYS A 215 3.04 -25.53 20.51
CA LYS A 215 2.60 -26.94 20.40
C LYS A 215 1.32 -27.13 19.57
N VAL A 216 1.24 -28.31 18.96
CA VAL A 216 0.04 -28.88 18.35
C VAL A 216 -0.40 -30.08 19.18
N ARG A 217 -1.66 -30.14 19.61
CA ARG A 217 -2.23 -31.31 20.29
C ARG A 217 -3.19 -32.04 19.36
N LEU A 218 -2.99 -33.34 19.26
CA LEU A 218 -3.89 -34.29 18.60
C LEU A 218 -4.66 -35.05 19.68
N SER A 219 -5.99 -34.96 19.70
CA SER A 219 -6.85 -35.66 20.68
C SER A 219 -7.86 -36.58 19.99
N GLY A 220 -7.81 -37.88 20.27
CA GLY A 220 -8.60 -38.90 19.55
C GLY A 220 -8.50 -40.29 20.19
N SER A 221 -8.15 -41.32 19.39
CA SER A 221 -7.92 -42.69 19.87
C SER A 221 -6.68 -42.83 20.78
N ALA A 222 -5.83 -41.80 20.78
CA ALA A 222 -4.82 -41.49 21.78
C ALA A 222 -4.72 -39.96 21.93
N ASN A 223 -3.81 -39.45 22.76
CA ASN A 223 -3.50 -38.02 22.83
C ASN A 223 -2.00 -37.81 22.61
N TYR A 224 -1.63 -36.81 21.81
CA TYR A 224 -0.24 -36.43 21.55
C TYR A 224 -0.08 -34.91 21.64
N ASP A 225 0.88 -34.47 22.44
CA ASP A 225 1.35 -33.07 22.45
C ASP A 225 2.64 -33.04 21.63
N LEU A 226 2.61 -32.39 20.47
CA LEU A 226 3.74 -32.24 19.56
C LEU A 226 4.31 -30.84 19.73
N ASN A 227 5.63 -30.73 19.86
CA ASN A 227 6.30 -29.43 19.80
C ASN A 227 6.27 -28.93 18.34
N VAL A 228 6.02 -27.63 18.17
CA VAL A 228 6.29 -26.94 16.91
C VAL A 228 7.81 -26.91 16.70
N VAL A 229 8.22 -27.12 15.46
CA VAL A 229 9.59 -26.91 14.99
C VAL A 229 9.62 -25.55 14.33
N ASP A 230 10.16 -24.58 15.07
CA ASP A 230 10.54 -23.27 14.58
C ASP A 230 12.03 -23.32 14.19
N ASP A 231 12.37 -22.86 12.99
CA ASP A 231 13.75 -22.92 12.45
C ASP A 231 14.59 -21.69 12.79
N ASN A 232 14.01 -20.73 13.51
CA ASN A 232 14.61 -19.49 14.00
C ASN A 232 15.23 -18.64 12.87
N ASN A 233 14.72 -18.73 11.63
CA ASN A 233 15.18 -17.93 10.51
C ASN A 233 14.42 -16.59 10.39
N PRO A 234 15.00 -15.44 10.83
CA PRO A 234 14.35 -14.14 10.73
C PRO A 234 14.25 -13.59 9.29
N ALA A 235 14.73 -14.33 8.29
CA ALA A 235 14.59 -14.00 6.86
C ALA A 235 13.37 -14.67 6.19
N THR A 236 12.55 -15.39 6.95
CA THR A 236 11.28 -15.99 6.51
C THR A 236 10.14 -15.59 7.45
N THR A 237 8.94 -15.47 6.89
CA THR A 237 7.71 -15.05 7.57
C THR A 237 6.65 -16.15 7.65
N ILE A 238 6.90 -17.31 7.03
CA ILE A 238 6.04 -18.49 7.02
C ILE A 238 5.59 -18.95 8.41
N GLU A 239 6.41 -18.78 9.45
CA GLU A 239 6.08 -19.22 10.81
C GLU A 239 4.91 -18.46 11.42
N ASP A 240 4.73 -17.17 11.09
CA ASP A 240 3.58 -16.37 11.51
C ASP A 240 2.24 -16.94 10.94
N TYR A 241 2.31 -17.78 9.90
CA TYR A 241 1.17 -18.32 9.16
C TYR A 241 1.03 -19.85 9.19
N ALA A 242 2.10 -20.61 9.48
CA ALA A 242 2.13 -22.07 9.38
C ALA A 242 3.02 -22.71 10.47
N ALA A 243 2.44 -23.03 11.63
CA ALA A 243 3.12 -23.74 12.71
C ALA A 243 3.30 -25.24 12.37
N LYS A 244 4.53 -25.64 12.05
CA LYS A 244 4.91 -27.00 11.65
C LYS A 244 5.30 -27.86 12.86
N ALA A 245 4.71 -29.04 13.02
CA ALA A 245 5.05 -30.01 14.08
C ALA A 245 5.39 -31.38 13.51
N VAL A 246 6.48 -32.00 13.98
CA VAL A 246 6.92 -33.33 13.53
C VAL A 246 6.10 -34.42 14.22
N LEU A 247 5.63 -35.39 13.45
CA LEU A 247 4.81 -36.50 13.93
C LEU A 247 5.68 -37.57 14.61
N PRO A 248 5.21 -38.25 15.68
CA PRO A 248 5.92 -39.35 16.31
C PRO A 248 6.12 -40.53 15.35
N ILE A 249 7.22 -41.29 15.55
CA ILE A 249 7.55 -42.50 14.78
C ILE A 249 6.36 -43.48 14.70
N LYS A 250 5.51 -43.53 15.73
CA LYS A 250 4.24 -44.26 15.71
C LYS A 250 3.08 -43.41 16.24
N LEU A 251 2.01 -43.36 15.46
CA LEU A 251 0.68 -42.90 15.86
C LEU A 251 -0.28 -44.10 15.94
N GLN A 252 -1.36 -43.96 16.72
CA GLN A 252 -2.47 -44.92 16.71
C GLN A 252 -3.47 -44.53 15.62
N PRO A 253 -4.00 -45.48 14.82
CA PRO A 253 -5.04 -45.17 13.84
C PRO A 253 -6.29 -44.54 14.48
N GLY A 254 -6.94 -43.63 13.77
CA GLY A 254 -8.13 -42.91 14.23
C GLY A 254 -8.23 -41.48 13.68
N ILE A 255 -9.33 -40.82 14.01
CA ILE A 255 -9.56 -39.40 13.71
C ILE A 255 -9.27 -38.60 14.99
N TYR A 256 -8.57 -37.48 14.84
CA TYR A 256 -8.12 -36.62 15.93
C TYR A 256 -8.65 -35.19 15.76
N LYS A 257 -9.19 -34.62 16.84
CA LYS A 257 -9.34 -33.17 16.98
C LYS A 257 -7.97 -32.53 17.09
N VAL A 258 -7.73 -31.45 16.36
CA VAL A 258 -6.50 -30.66 16.47
C VAL A 258 -6.73 -29.44 17.37
N GLN A 259 -5.75 -29.13 18.21
CA GLN A 259 -5.68 -27.90 19.00
C GLN A 259 -4.28 -27.30 18.83
N PHE A 260 -4.16 -25.97 18.92
CA PHE A 260 -2.88 -25.26 18.86
C PHE A 260 -2.67 -24.41 20.12
N SER A 261 -1.41 -24.16 20.48
CA SER A 261 -1.02 -23.35 21.62
C SER A 261 0.35 -22.71 21.37
N ARG A 262 0.42 -21.38 21.26
CA ARG A 262 1.67 -20.62 21.03
C ARG A 262 2.56 -20.54 22.28
N ASP A 263 1.94 -20.35 23.45
CA ASP A 263 2.58 -20.36 24.76
C ASP A 263 2.81 -21.77 25.36
N GLY A 264 2.26 -22.82 24.73
CA GLY A 264 2.32 -24.20 25.20
C GLY A 264 1.40 -24.53 26.40
N ILE A 265 0.55 -23.58 26.81
CA ILE A 265 -0.34 -23.65 27.99
C ILE A 265 -1.80 -23.40 27.58
N THR A 266 -2.03 -22.37 26.75
CA THR A 266 -3.32 -21.85 26.33
C THR A 266 -3.75 -22.53 25.03
N TRP A 267 -4.77 -23.40 25.10
CA TRP A 267 -5.19 -24.23 23.97
C TRP A 267 -6.37 -23.64 23.19
N ILE A 268 -6.13 -23.34 21.92
CA ILE A 268 -7.12 -22.89 20.95
C ILE A 268 -7.57 -24.10 20.13
N ASP A 269 -8.89 -24.21 19.93
CA ASP A 269 -9.48 -25.27 19.11
C ASP A 269 -9.52 -24.80 17.66
N LEU A 270 -9.13 -25.67 16.72
CA LEU A 270 -9.47 -25.48 15.32
C LEU A 270 -10.97 -25.73 15.09
N PRO A 271 -11.56 -25.26 13.98
CA PRO A 271 -12.96 -25.54 13.64
C PRO A 271 -13.26 -27.04 13.64
N THR A 272 -14.46 -27.43 14.09
CA THR A 272 -14.84 -28.83 14.37
C THR A 272 -14.80 -29.77 13.16
N GLU A 273 -14.87 -29.21 11.96
CA GLU A 273 -14.75 -29.88 10.67
C GLU A 273 -13.29 -30.17 10.26
N ILE A 274 -12.31 -29.54 10.93
CA ILE A 274 -10.89 -29.78 10.71
C ILE A 274 -10.44 -30.89 11.67
N THR A 275 -10.12 -32.05 11.09
CA THR A 275 -9.67 -33.22 11.86
C THR A 275 -8.47 -33.87 11.17
N PHE A 276 -7.55 -34.41 11.97
CA PHE A 276 -6.37 -35.12 11.47
C PHE A 276 -6.63 -36.62 11.47
N THR A 277 -6.43 -37.28 10.33
CA THR A 277 -6.76 -38.70 10.12
C THR A 277 -5.48 -39.54 10.06
N VAL A 278 -5.31 -40.41 11.06
CA VAL A 278 -4.25 -41.42 11.06
C VAL A 278 -4.83 -42.72 10.52
N LEU A 279 -4.41 -43.10 9.31
CA LEU A 279 -4.72 -44.38 8.70
C LEU A 279 -3.82 -45.50 9.28
N PRO A 280 -4.30 -46.75 9.35
CA PRO A 280 -3.41 -47.92 9.49
C PRO A 280 -2.40 -47.94 8.35
N ASP A 281 -1.16 -48.40 8.62
CA ASP A 281 -0.16 -48.57 7.57
C ASP A 281 -0.68 -49.51 6.48
N PRO A 282 -0.49 -49.19 5.18
CA PRO A 282 -0.97 -50.03 4.09
C PRO A 282 -0.31 -51.40 4.16
N ALA A 283 -1.14 -52.44 4.12
CA ALA A 283 -0.72 -53.80 3.86
C ALA A 283 0.02 -53.86 2.51
N GLN A 284 0.96 -54.81 2.39
CA GLN A 284 1.66 -55.03 1.12
C GLN A 284 0.62 -55.36 0.03
N LYS A 285 0.52 -54.51 -0.99
CA LYS A 285 -0.36 -54.77 -2.13
C LYS A 285 0.22 -55.93 -2.93
N LYS A 286 -0.65 -56.65 -3.65
CA LYS A 286 -0.20 -57.65 -4.60
C LYS A 286 0.39 -56.92 -5.81
N SER A 287 1.61 -57.29 -6.21
CA SER A 287 2.25 -56.77 -7.42
C SER A 287 1.80 -57.54 -8.67
N PHE A 288 1.70 -56.82 -9.78
CA PHE A 288 1.30 -57.26 -11.12
C PHE A 288 2.31 -56.72 -12.12
N ASP A 289 3.44 -57.43 -12.25
CA ASP A 289 4.54 -57.09 -13.17
C ASP A 289 4.10 -57.29 -14.63
N ILE A 290 4.12 -56.21 -15.43
CA ILE A 290 3.63 -56.21 -16.82
C ILE A 290 4.47 -57.08 -17.78
N SER A 291 5.69 -57.46 -17.39
CA SER A 291 6.54 -58.37 -18.19
C SER A 291 6.09 -59.83 -18.11
N PHE A 292 5.22 -60.19 -17.15
CA PHE A 292 4.84 -61.57 -16.94
C PHE A 292 3.99 -62.11 -18.10
N ILE A 293 4.30 -63.34 -18.52
CA ILE A 293 3.59 -64.07 -19.59
C ILE A 293 2.07 -64.21 -19.34
N ALA A 294 1.65 -64.12 -18.07
CA ALA A 294 0.24 -64.10 -17.66
C ALA A 294 -0.56 -62.89 -18.17
N TYR A 295 0.11 -61.83 -18.62
CA TYR A 295 -0.49 -60.62 -19.19
C TYR A 295 -0.12 -60.41 -20.67
N GLY A 296 0.58 -61.37 -21.29
CA GLY A 296 1.04 -61.30 -22.68
C GLY A 296 2.56 -61.38 -22.86
N GLY A 297 3.36 -61.14 -21.81
CA GLY A 297 4.82 -61.31 -21.87
C GLY A 297 5.57 -60.18 -22.59
N CYS A 298 5.11 -58.95 -22.44
CA CYS A 298 5.73 -57.76 -23.02
C CYS A 298 7.18 -57.56 -22.53
N THR A 299 8.04 -56.92 -23.34
CA THR A 299 9.48 -56.83 -23.09
C THR A 299 9.99 -55.42 -23.37
N ALA A 300 10.40 -54.73 -22.29
CA ALA A 300 10.90 -53.36 -22.39
C ALA A 300 12.06 -53.18 -23.38
N ASN A 301 12.07 -52.06 -24.07
CA ASN A 301 13.04 -51.64 -25.09
C ASN A 301 13.01 -52.48 -26.39
N ASP A 302 11.98 -53.27 -26.64
CA ASP A 302 11.88 -54.09 -27.87
C ASP A 302 11.19 -53.39 -29.06
N GLY A 303 10.60 -52.21 -28.83
CA GLY A 303 9.97 -51.35 -29.83
C GLY A 303 8.57 -51.79 -30.30
N LYS A 304 7.99 -52.85 -29.75
CA LYS A 304 6.61 -53.30 -30.06
C LYS A 304 5.58 -52.48 -29.27
N ASP A 305 4.34 -52.94 -29.18
CA ASP A 305 3.22 -52.27 -28.51
C ASP A 305 2.91 -53.01 -27.20
N ASP A 306 3.24 -52.38 -26.06
CA ASP A 306 3.11 -52.96 -24.72
C ASP A 306 1.74 -52.71 -24.08
N THR A 307 0.90 -51.87 -24.72
CA THR A 307 -0.42 -51.42 -24.23
C THR A 307 -1.29 -52.60 -23.78
N GLY A 308 -1.27 -53.71 -24.53
CA GLY A 308 -2.06 -54.90 -24.23
C GLY A 308 -1.68 -55.60 -22.92
N CYS A 309 -0.42 -55.56 -22.50
CA CYS A 309 0.02 -56.15 -21.23
C CYS A 309 -0.31 -55.25 -20.05
N ILE A 310 -0.17 -53.94 -20.21
CA ILE A 310 -0.52 -52.94 -19.19
C ILE A 310 -2.03 -53.02 -18.86
N VAL A 311 -2.89 -53.08 -19.88
CA VAL A 311 -4.34 -53.26 -19.70
C VAL A 311 -4.67 -54.59 -19.01
N GLN A 312 -4.01 -55.69 -19.39
CA GLN A 312 -4.23 -57.00 -18.75
C GLN A 312 -3.76 -57.03 -17.28
N ALA A 313 -2.64 -56.40 -16.95
CA ALA A 313 -2.16 -56.28 -15.57
C ALA A 313 -3.09 -55.41 -14.71
N ILE A 314 -3.57 -54.28 -15.24
CA ILE A 314 -4.59 -53.43 -14.58
C ILE A 314 -5.90 -54.19 -14.36
N ALA A 315 -6.36 -54.96 -15.35
CA ALA A 315 -7.54 -55.81 -15.21
C ALA A 315 -7.34 -56.91 -14.16
N ALA A 316 -6.16 -57.54 -14.10
CA ALA A 316 -5.82 -58.53 -13.09
C ALA A 316 -5.73 -57.94 -11.67
N ALA A 317 -5.22 -56.71 -11.52
CA ALA A 317 -5.21 -55.97 -10.26
C ALA A 317 -6.64 -55.62 -9.81
N LYS A 318 -7.48 -55.14 -10.73
CA LYS A 318 -8.92 -54.87 -10.52
C LYS A 318 -9.65 -56.13 -10.02
N LEU A 319 -9.42 -57.28 -10.65
CA LEU A 319 -10.02 -58.56 -10.28
C LEU A 319 -9.54 -59.10 -8.91
N ALA A 320 -8.37 -58.67 -8.44
CA ALA A 320 -7.89 -58.96 -7.08
C ALA A 320 -8.39 -57.97 -6.01
N GLY A 321 -9.18 -56.97 -6.39
CA GLY A 321 -9.68 -55.92 -5.49
C GLY A 321 -8.72 -54.74 -5.27
N GLY A 322 -7.63 -54.67 -6.04
CA GLY A 322 -6.56 -53.69 -5.94
C GLY A 322 -5.18 -54.34 -6.10
N GLY A 323 -4.15 -53.54 -6.32
CA GLY A 323 -2.78 -54.01 -6.56
C GLY A 323 -1.82 -52.93 -7.02
N GLU A 324 -0.54 -53.27 -7.09
CA GLU A 324 0.51 -52.45 -7.71
C GLU A 324 0.80 -53.02 -9.10
N VAL A 325 0.43 -52.31 -10.17
CA VAL A 325 0.87 -52.65 -11.52
C VAL A 325 2.29 -52.13 -11.67
N PHE A 326 3.23 -53.07 -11.79
CA PHE A 326 4.65 -52.79 -11.73
C PHE A 326 5.25 -52.75 -13.13
N PHE A 327 6.02 -51.69 -13.39
CA PHE A 327 6.74 -51.44 -14.64
C PHE A 327 8.24 -51.67 -14.39
N PRO A 328 8.82 -52.81 -14.78
CA PRO A 328 10.26 -53.03 -14.71
C PRO A 328 11.08 -51.97 -15.46
N ALA A 329 12.36 -51.89 -15.13
CA ALA A 329 13.31 -50.91 -15.66
C ALA A 329 13.49 -51.01 -17.19
N GLY A 330 13.16 -49.94 -17.92
CA GLY A 330 13.25 -49.87 -19.39
C GLY A 330 12.10 -49.09 -20.02
N THR A 331 12.11 -49.06 -21.36
CA THR A 331 11.13 -48.35 -22.19
C THR A 331 9.93 -49.23 -22.54
N TRP A 332 8.73 -48.74 -22.26
CA TRP A 332 7.45 -49.38 -22.55
C TRP A 332 6.64 -48.51 -23.50
N GLU A 333 6.22 -49.07 -24.63
CA GLU A 333 5.71 -48.34 -25.79
C GLU A 333 4.18 -48.46 -25.92
N LEU A 334 3.48 -47.33 -26.02
CA LEU A 334 2.01 -47.27 -26.13
C LEU A 334 1.56 -46.86 -27.53
N LYS A 335 0.68 -47.68 -28.15
CA LYS A 335 0.24 -47.50 -29.55
C LYS A 335 -1.26 -47.78 -29.71
N ASN A 336 -1.90 -47.04 -30.62
CA ASN A 336 -3.26 -47.25 -31.15
C ASN A 336 -4.33 -47.75 -30.14
N PRO A 337 -4.88 -46.87 -29.29
CA PRO A 337 -5.90 -47.23 -28.29
C PRO A 337 -7.19 -47.79 -28.92
N SER A 338 -7.49 -47.47 -30.19
CA SER A 338 -8.64 -48.00 -30.94
C SER A 338 -8.71 -49.53 -31.08
N LYS A 339 -7.66 -50.26 -30.67
CA LYS A 339 -7.65 -51.74 -30.65
C LYS A 339 -8.08 -52.36 -29.32
N LEU A 340 -8.28 -51.55 -28.28
CA LEU A 340 -8.66 -52.04 -26.95
C LEU A 340 -10.20 -52.13 -26.82
N PRO A 341 -10.76 -53.26 -26.36
CA PRO A 341 -12.21 -53.49 -26.36
C PRO A 341 -12.98 -52.68 -25.30
N ASP A 342 -12.30 -52.15 -24.28
CA ASP A 342 -12.91 -51.47 -23.13
C ASP A 342 -12.71 -49.94 -23.11
N LEU A 343 -12.09 -49.35 -24.15
CA LEU A 343 -11.87 -47.90 -24.19
C LEU A 343 -13.06 -47.14 -24.79
N GLN A 344 -13.61 -46.22 -23.99
CA GLN A 344 -14.64 -45.28 -24.44
C GLN A 344 -13.99 -43.93 -24.76
N GLY A 345 -13.95 -43.59 -26.05
CA GLY A 345 -13.51 -42.27 -26.50
C GLY A 345 -12.08 -41.91 -26.12
N ASP A 346 -11.91 -40.75 -25.49
CA ASP A 346 -10.62 -40.07 -25.31
C ASP A 346 -10.00 -40.28 -23.90
N ASP A 347 -10.63 -41.14 -23.09
CA ASP A 347 -10.32 -41.42 -21.68
C ASP A 347 -9.04 -42.25 -21.42
N GLY A 348 -8.31 -42.68 -22.46
CA GLY A 348 -7.05 -43.42 -22.29
C GLY A 348 -7.20 -44.71 -21.48
N ILE A 349 -6.11 -45.22 -20.89
CA ILE A 349 -6.16 -46.45 -20.08
C ILE A 349 -6.77 -46.15 -18.71
N ILE A 350 -7.98 -46.64 -18.47
CA ILE A 350 -8.68 -46.48 -17.18
C ILE A 350 -7.95 -47.24 -16.07
N VAL A 351 -7.52 -46.53 -15.02
CA VAL A 351 -6.92 -47.09 -13.81
C VAL A 351 -7.99 -47.15 -12.71
N PRO A 352 -8.51 -48.35 -12.38
CA PRO A 352 -9.57 -48.50 -11.37
C PRO A 352 -9.09 -48.10 -9.98
N GLN A 353 -10.03 -47.78 -9.09
CA GLN A 353 -9.70 -47.47 -7.70
C GLN A 353 -8.93 -48.62 -7.03
N LYS A 354 -7.94 -48.27 -6.18
CA LYS A 354 -7.03 -49.19 -5.47
C LYS A 354 -6.01 -49.92 -6.37
N VAL A 355 -5.93 -49.57 -7.66
CA VAL A 355 -4.83 -49.98 -8.55
C VAL A 355 -3.80 -48.85 -8.61
N ASP A 356 -2.54 -49.17 -8.33
CA ASP A 356 -1.41 -48.25 -8.41
C ASP A 356 -0.58 -48.53 -9.67
N LEU A 357 0.13 -47.52 -10.17
CA LEU A 357 1.14 -47.64 -11.23
C LEU A 357 2.52 -47.33 -10.64
N ILE A 358 3.40 -48.33 -10.56
CA ILE A 358 4.69 -48.24 -9.86
C ILE A 358 5.85 -48.59 -10.80
N GLY A 359 6.82 -47.68 -10.92
CA GLY A 359 8.11 -47.93 -11.59
C GLY A 359 9.26 -48.18 -10.62
N VAL A 360 10.47 -48.39 -11.17
CA VAL A 360 11.72 -48.50 -10.38
C VAL A 360 12.35 -47.15 -10.05
N GLY A 361 11.82 -46.06 -10.61
CA GLY A 361 12.41 -44.73 -10.59
C GLY A 361 12.29 -44.05 -11.96
N ALA A 362 12.05 -42.74 -11.94
CA ALA A 362 11.89 -41.93 -13.14
C ALA A 362 13.24 -41.42 -13.71
N ASP A 363 14.33 -41.61 -12.98
CA ASP A 363 15.66 -41.06 -13.26
C ASP A 363 16.76 -42.12 -13.35
N GLY A 364 17.92 -41.70 -13.88
CA GLY A 364 19.11 -42.55 -14.07
C GLY A 364 19.18 -43.21 -15.44
N ASN A 365 20.08 -44.19 -15.58
CA ASN A 365 20.43 -44.77 -16.89
C ASN A 365 19.42 -45.79 -17.46
N ASN A 366 18.45 -46.25 -16.66
CA ASN A 366 17.42 -47.21 -17.09
C ASN A 366 16.14 -47.05 -16.24
N PRO A 367 15.41 -45.94 -16.36
CA PRO A 367 14.18 -45.68 -15.61
C PRO A 367 13.01 -46.53 -16.14
N SER A 368 11.89 -46.55 -15.43
CA SER A 368 10.62 -47.10 -15.96
C SER A 368 9.96 -46.06 -16.89
N LYS A 369 10.38 -46.03 -18.15
CA LYS A 369 9.95 -45.04 -19.15
C LYS A 369 8.70 -45.52 -19.88
N ILE A 370 7.61 -44.75 -19.84
CA ILE A 370 6.37 -44.99 -20.59
C ILE A 370 6.33 -44.00 -21.76
N VAL A 371 6.37 -44.53 -22.98
CA VAL A 371 6.40 -43.77 -24.23
C VAL A 371 5.05 -43.80 -24.91
N GLN A 372 4.51 -42.62 -25.20
CA GLN A 372 3.35 -42.46 -26.08
C GLN A 372 3.86 -42.19 -27.49
N THR A 373 3.61 -43.15 -28.38
CA THR A 373 4.04 -43.06 -29.78
C THR A 373 3.10 -42.22 -30.64
N LEU A 374 3.57 -41.84 -31.83
CA LEU A 374 2.78 -41.20 -32.88
C LEU A 374 1.54 -42.01 -33.34
N ASP A 375 1.41 -43.28 -32.97
CA ASP A 375 0.24 -44.11 -33.29
C ASP A 375 -0.88 -44.03 -32.24
N TRP A 376 -0.71 -43.28 -31.15
CA TRP A 376 -1.73 -43.04 -30.13
C TRP A 376 -2.76 -42.00 -30.60
N LYS A 377 -3.82 -42.45 -31.30
CA LYS A 377 -4.83 -41.60 -31.96
C LYS A 377 -6.27 -42.03 -31.65
N SER A 378 -7.18 -41.06 -31.60
CA SER A 378 -8.62 -41.28 -31.37
C SER A 378 -9.31 -41.76 -32.65
N SER A 379 -10.47 -42.41 -32.48
CA SER A 379 -11.24 -43.01 -33.58
C SER A 379 -12.50 -42.22 -33.97
N SER A 380 -12.95 -41.26 -33.15
CA SER A 380 -14.39 -40.97 -33.04
C SER A 380 -14.81 -39.50 -33.10
N SER A 381 -14.01 -38.55 -32.59
CA SER A 381 -14.47 -37.19 -32.28
C SER A 381 -13.97 -36.11 -33.24
N GLY A 382 -12.81 -36.30 -33.87
CA GLY A 382 -12.11 -35.24 -34.59
C GLY A 382 -11.48 -34.18 -33.69
N TYR A 383 -11.54 -34.35 -32.35
CA TYR A 383 -10.85 -33.55 -31.33
C TYR A 383 -9.88 -34.49 -30.58
N ASN A 384 -8.57 -34.26 -30.68
CA ASN A 384 -7.55 -35.22 -30.22
C ASN A 384 -6.78 -34.70 -28.98
N MET A 385 -7.36 -34.81 -27.80
CA MET A 385 -6.63 -34.78 -26.53
C MET A 385 -6.78 -36.14 -25.85
N LEU A 386 -5.96 -37.10 -26.30
CA LEU A 386 -5.98 -38.45 -25.75
C LEU A 386 -5.13 -38.56 -24.49
N SER A 387 -5.78 -38.65 -23.34
CA SER A 387 -5.12 -39.09 -22.11
C SER A 387 -4.45 -40.46 -22.29
N VAL A 388 -3.46 -40.76 -21.43
CA VAL A 388 -2.76 -42.06 -21.42
C VAL A 388 -3.20 -42.93 -20.26
N PHE A 389 -3.34 -42.35 -19.06
CA PHE A 389 -3.95 -43.02 -17.91
C PHE A 389 -5.01 -42.12 -17.28
N THR A 390 -6.18 -42.70 -17.00
CA THR A 390 -7.26 -42.00 -16.29
C THR A 390 -7.46 -42.58 -14.89
N LEU A 391 -7.25 -41.75 -13.87
CA LEU A 391 -7.33 -42.14 -12.46
C LEU A 391 -8.75 -41.92 -11.90
N LEU A 392 -9.26 -42.93 -11.19
CA LEU A 392 -10.62 -42.93 -10.63
C LEU A 392 -10.68 -42.71 -9.10
N GLY A 393 -9.54 -42.43 -8.47
CA GLY A 393 -9.40 -42.16 -7.02
C GLY A 393 -8.91 -43.38 -6.23
N ASN A 394 -8.28 -43.14 -5.09
CA ASN A 394 -7.57 -44.14 -4.30
C ASN A 394 -6.47 -44.84 -5.15
N ASN A 395 -5.66 -44.04 -5.85
CA ASN A 395 -4.61 -44.47 -6.78
C ASN A 395 -3.25 -43.86 -6.41
N THR A 396 -2.17 -44.63 -6.49
CA THR A 396 -0.78 -44.12 -6.48
C THR A 396 -0.17 -44.21 -7.87
N VAL A 397 0.55 -43.18 -8.31
CA VAL A 397 1.45 -43.20 -9.47
C VAL A 397 2.84 -42.74 -9.01
N HIS A 398 3.83 -43.63 -9.07
CA HIS A 398 5.15 -43.37 -8.49
C HIS A 398 6.31 -44.00 -9.26
N GLY A 399 7.41 -43.26 -9.40
CA GLY A 399 8.67 -43.76 -9.97
C GLY A 399 8.63 -43.99 -11.48
N LEU A 400 7.77 -43.29 -12.23
CA LEU A 400 7.59 -43.46 -13.68
C LEU A 400 8.08 -42.24 -14.48
N TYR A 401 8.62 -42.49 -15.67
CA TYR A 401 9.03 -41.45 -16.63
C TYR A 401 8.10 -41.44 -17.86
N PHE A 402 7.18 -40.49 -17.92
CA PHE A 402 6.26 -40.27 -19.04
C PHE A 402 6.92 -39.44 -20.14
N HIS A 403 6.85 -39.92 -21.39
CA HIS A 403 7.49 -39.30 -22.54
C HIS A 403 6.67 -39.44 -23.82
N SER A 404 6.67 -38.44 -24.69
CA SER A 404 5.85 -38.43 -25.92
C SER A 404 6.75 -38.14 -27.12
N ASP A 405 6.71 -39.00 -28.14
CA ASP A 405 7.62 -38.98 -29.32
C ASP A 405 7.57 -37.70 -30.17
N GLY A 406 6.61 -36.82 -29.91
CA GLY A 406 6.56 -35.47 -30.45
C GLY A 406 5.28 -35.15 -31.22
N PHE A 407 4.70 -34.00 -30.92
CA PHE A 407 3.73 -33.35 -31.79
C PHE A 407 4.47 -32.58 -32.90
N VAL A 408 3.86 -32.49 -34.07
CA VAL A 408 4.28 -31.61 -35.18
C VAL A 408 3.30 -30.44 -35.22
N PRO A 409 3.68 -29.24 -34.75
CA PRO A 409 2.84 -28.06 -34.90
C PRO A 409 2.59 -27.75 -36.37
N ASP A 410 1.34 -27.43 -36.74
CA ASP A 410 1.08 -26.65 -37.95
C ASP A 410 1.46 -25.19 -37.65
N PRO A 411 2.47 -24.60 -38.31
CA PRO A 411 2.85 -23.22 -38.07
C PRO A 411 1.90 -22.19 -38.70
N ASN A 412 0.82 -22.61 -39.37
CA ASN A 412 -0.09 -21.75 -40.13
C ASN A 412 -1.53 -21.70 -39.59
N SER A 413 -1.85 -22.44 -38.52
CA SER A 413 -3.22 -22.51 -37.99
C SER A 413 -3.58 -21.25 -37.17
N ASN A 414 -4.31 -20.32 -37.82
CA ASN A 414 -4.80 -19.07 -37.22
C ASN A 414 -5.97 -19.25 -36.22
N GLU A 415 -6.22 -20.46 -35.72
CA GLU A 415 -7.41 -20.75 -34.89
C GLU A 415 -7.28 -20.27 -33.44
N VAL A 416 -8.42 -19.96 -32.82
CA VAL A 416 -8.49 -19.37 -31.47
C VAL A 416 -8.07 -20.39 -30.40
N TRP A 417 -8.37 -21.66 -30.60
CA TRP A 417 -7.71 -22.80 -29.98
C TRP A 417 -7.07 -23.62 -31.11
N PRO A 418 -5.83 -24.11 -30.97
CA PRO A 418 -5.21 -24.87 -32.05
C PRO A 418 -5.99 -26.16 -32.29
N SER A 419 -6.32 -26.44 -33.54
CA SER A 419 -6.84 -27.75 -33.95
C SER A 419 -5.80 -28.85 -33.72
N ILE A 420 -5.86 -29.40 -32.50
CA ILE A 420 -6.10 -30.84 -32.35
C ILE A 420 -4.87 -31.69 -32.73
N GLY A 421 -3.79 -31.52 -31.97
CA GLY A 421 -2.56 -32.30 -32.06
C GLY A 421 -2.60 -33.63 -31.31
N PRO A 422 -2.65 -34.80 -32.00
CA PRO A 422 -2.76 -36.10 -31.33
C PRO A 422 -1.41 -36.58 -30.76
N SER A 423 -1.06 -36.15 -29.55
CA SER A 423 -0.05 -36.81 -28.67
C SER A 423 0.08 -36.09 -27.32
N THR A 424 -0.75 -36.48 -26.35
CA THR A 424 -0.75 -35.93 -24.99
C THR A 424 -0.47 -37.05 -23.98
N ASN A 425 0.76 -37.18 -23.47
CA ASN A 425 1.10 -38.27 -22.53
C ASN A 425 0.69 -37.89 -21.09
N THR A 426 -0.61 -37.70 -20.94
CA THR A 426 -1.25 -37.00 -19.83
C THR A 426 -1.83 -38.02 -18.85
N ILE A 427 -1.50 -37.87 -17.56
CA ILE A 427 -2.29 -38.46 -16.48
C ILE A 427 -3.52 -37.60 -16.29
N TYR A 428 -4.68 -38.22 -16.35
CA TYR A 428 -5.95 -37.54 -16.42
C TYR A 428 -6.83 -37.92 -15.21
N LEU A 429 -7.52 -36.94 -14.63
CA LEU A 429 -8.25 -37.11 -13.37
C LEU A 429 -9.76 -37.16 -13.62
N ALA A 430 -10.39 -38.29 -13.28
CA ALA A 430 -11.74 -38.70 -13.71
C ALA A 430 -11.88 -38.98 -15.23
N LEU A 431 -12.99 -39.58 -15.64
CA LEU A 431 -13.39 -39.77 -17.05
C LEU A 431 -13.77 -38.43 -17.71
N GLY A 432 -13.69 -38.32 -19.04
CA GLY A 432 -13.82 -37.04 -19.75
C GLY A 432 -14.01 -37.09 -21.27
N ILE A 433 -15.18 -37.54 -21.74
CA ILE A 433 -15.87 -36.90 -22.88
C ILE A 433 -17.17 -36.24 -22.39
N TYR A 434 -17.62 -35.18 -23.09
CA TYR A 434 -18.89 -34.44 -22.94
C TYR A 434 -19.84 -34.98 -21.86
N GLY A 435 -19.96 -34.23 -20.76
CA GLY A 435 -20.72 -34.64 -19.56
C GLY A 435 -22.09 -35.23 -19.88
N VAL A 436 -22.20 -36.55 -19.72
CA VAL A 436 -23.40 -37.34 -20.01
C VAL A 436 -24.58 -36.76 -19.22
N PRO A 437 -25.60 -36.16 -19.87
CA PRO A 437 -26.62 -35.40 -19.14
C PRO A 437 -27.37 -36.26 -18.13
N GLY A 438 -27.24 -35.92 -16.84
CA GLY A 438 -27.83 -36.67 -15.72
C GLY A 438 -26.91 -37.66 -15.00
N GLU A 439 -25.64 -37.85 -15.40
CA GLU A 439 -24.68 -38.58 -14.58
C GLU A 439 -24.05 -37.70 -13.49
N THR A 440 -24.27 -38.06 -12.22
CA THR A 440 -23.68 -37.36 -11.08
C THR A 440 -22.18 -37.63 -11.00
N LYS A 441 -21.36 -36.66 -11.47
CA LYS A 441 -19.89 -36.72 -11.32
C LYS A 441 -19.49 -36.97 -9.86
N LYS A 442 -18.65 -37.98 -9.65
CA LYS A 442 -18.16 -38.37 -8.32
C LYS A 442 -16.95 -37.53 -7.92
N VAL A 443 -16.74 -37.35 -6.61
CA VAL A 443 -15.48 -36.84 -6.10
C VAL A 443 -14.38 -37.85 -6.41
N ILE A 444 -13.26 -37.39 -6.97
CA ILE A 444 -12.03 -38.17 -7.05
C ILE A 444 -11.21 -37.85 -5.81
N GLU A 445 -10.98 -38.86 -4.99
CA GLU A 445 -10.33 -38.74 -3.67
C GLU A 445 -9.04 -39.57 -3.61
N ASN A 446 -8.12 -39.20 -2.73
CA ASN A 446 -6.93 -39.98 -2.38
C ASN A 446 -6.07 -40.37 -3.60
N VAL A 447 -5.67 -39.38 -4.39
CA VAL A 447 -4.78 -39.58 -5.55
C VAL A 447 -3.38 -39.10 -5.20
N VAL A 448 -2.39 -39.97 -5.35
CA VAL A 448 -0.98 -39.67 -5.14
C VAL A 448 -0.25 -39.78 -6.47
N ILE A 449 0.44 -38.71 -6.87
CA ILE A 449 1.33 -38.66 -8.02
C ILE A 449 2.67 -38.11 -7.51
N SER A 450 3.64 -38.99 -7.33
CA SER A 450 4.88 -38.67 -6.61
C SER A 450 6.13 -39.27 -7.22
N ASP A 451 7.22 -38.52 -7.28
CA ASP A 451 8.53 -39.02 -7.76
C ASP A 451 8.50 -39.49 -9.24
N ASN A 452 7.71 -38.81 -10.08
CA ASN A 452 7.60 -39.07 -11.52
C ASN A 452 8.27 -37.96 -12.35
N LYS A 453 8.62 -38.30 -13.59
CA LYS A 453 9.17 -37.38 -14.59
C LYS A 453 8.24 -37.31 -15.79
N PHE A 454 7.93 -36.11 -16.27
CA PHE A 454 7.07 -35.88 -17.43
C PHE A 454 7.83 -35.00 -18.44
N SER A 455 8.22 -35.52 -19.60
CA SER A 455 8.98 -34.71 -20.58
C SER A 455 8.60 -34.95 -22.04
N GLY A 456 8.20 -33.84 -22.69
CA GLY A 456 8.05 -33.71 -24.13
C GLY A 456 9.35 -33.47 -24.91
N LEU A 457 10.53 -33.66 -24.30
CA LEU A 457 11.83 -33.38 -24.92
C LEU A 457 12.25 -34.46 -25.93
N ASN A 458 12.13 -34.13 -27.22
CA ASN A 458 12.56 -34.97 -28.34
C ASN A 458 13.78 -34.37 -29.03
N ASN A 459 14.89 -35.11 -29.10
CA ASN A 459 16.13 -34.68 -29.74
C ASN A 459 16.61 -33.27 -29.32
N GLY A 460 16.45 -32.93 -28.04
CA GLY A 460 16.84 -31.64 -27.47
C GLY A 460 15.85 -30.48 -27.71
N LYS A 461 14.63 -30.75 -28.21
CA LYS A 461 13.54 -29.77 -28.33
C LYS A 461 12.29 -30.26 -27.62
N VAL A 462 11.61 -29.39 -26.87
CA VAL A 462 10.31 -29.76 -26.28
C VAL A 462 9.25 -29.68 -27.38
N THR A 463 8.75 -30.84 -27.82
CA THR A 463 7.74 -30.96 -28.89
C THR A 463 6.65 -31.97 -28.58
N GLY A 464 6.85 -32.94 -27.69
CA GLY A 464 5.82 -33.89 -27.27
C GLY A 464 5.01 -33.38 -26.08
N MET A 465 3.98 -34.14 -25.68
CA MET A 465 3.23 -33.96 -24.42
C MET A 465 2.66 -32.54 -24.25
N TYR A 466 1.51 -32.27 -24.86
CA TYR A 466 0.82 -30.97 -24.72
C TYR A 466 0.56 -30.59 -23.25
N GLU A 467 0.03 -31.55 -22.48
CA GLU A 467 -0.23 -31.48 -21.05
C GLU A 467 0.35 -32.70 -20.32
N ALA A 468 0.81 -32.54 -19.07
CA ALA A 468 1.33 -33.65 -18.26
C ALA A 468 0.31 -34.20 -17.26
N ILE A 469 -0.41 -33.33 -16.52
CA ILE A 469 -1.56 -33.72 -15.68
C ILE A 469 -2.75 -32.83 -16.01
N GLY A 470 -3.87 -33.42 -16.41
CA GLY A 470 -5.07 -32.72 -16.90
C GLY A 470 -6.37 -33.11 -16.18
N HIS A 471 -7.39 -32.24 -16.24
CA HIS A 471 -8.64 -32.43 -15.51
C HIS A 471 -9.84 -31.62 -16.07
N TRP A 472 -10.91 -32.30 -16.55
CA TRP A 472 -12.17 -31.67 -17.02
C TRP A 472 -13.33 -31.75 -15.98
N GLY A 473 -13.01 -31.57 -14.70
CA GLY A 473 -13.98 -31.04 -13.73
C GLY A 473 -14.91 -32.04 -13.08
N SER A 474 -14.36 -33.08 -12.46
CA SER A 474 -14.97 -33.71 -11.28
C SER A 474 -14.42 -33.02 -10.02
N PRO A 475 -15.08 -33.06 -8.86
CA PRO A 475 -14.48 -32.50 -7.64
C PRO A 475 -13.27 -33.35 -7.22
N LEU A 476 -12.17 -32.71 -6.81
CA LEU A 476 -10.96 -33.38 -6.32
C LEU A 476 -10.81 -33.13 -4.82
N SER A 477 -10.53 -34.19 -4.07
CA SER A 477 -10.13 -34.12 -2.66
C SER A 477 -8.87 -34.95 -2.46
N HIS A 478 -7.99 -34.59 -1.52
CA HIS A 478 -6.85 -35.44 -1.16
C HIS A 478 -5.99 -35.80 -2.38
N LEU A 479 -5.70 -34.80 -3.22
CA LEU A 479 -4.76 -34.89 -4.33
C LEU A 479 -3.36 -34.49 -3.83
N PHE A 480 -2.39 -35.36 -4.05
CA PHE A 480 -1.00 -35.17 -3.64
C PHE A 480 -0.11 -35.24 -4.87
N ILE A 481 0.47 -34.10 -5.27
CA ILE A 481 1.43 -34.00 -6.38
C ILE A 481 2.77 -33.59 -5.76
N VAL A 482 3.67 -34.56 -5.55
CA VAL A 482 4.83 -34.40 -4.67
C VAL A 482 6.13 -34.80 -5.36
N ASN A 483 7.13 -33.92 -5.39
CA ASN A 483 8.48 -34.26 -5.91
C ASN A 483 8.48 -34.80 -7.36
N ASN A 484 7.68 -34.22 -8.26
CA ASN A 484 7.69 -34.59 -9.69
C ASN A 484 8.43 -33.54 -10.53
N GLU A 485 9.04 -33.97 -11.63
CA GLU A 485 9.58 -33.08 -12.68
C GLU A 485 8.64 -33.01 -13.88
N PHE A 486 8.41 -31.80 -14.40
CA PHE A 486 7.53 -31.55 -15.54
C PHE A 486 8.17 -30.71 -16.63
N GLN A 487 7.94 -31.11 -17.88
CA GLN A 487 8.37 -30.40 -19.09
C GLN A 487 7.38 -30.70 -20.24
N ALA A 488 6.12 -30.29 -20.05
CA ALA A 488 5.09 -30.33 -21.08
C ALA A 488 5.33 -29.23 -22.15
N TYR A 489 4.74 -29.37 -23.33
CA TYR A 489 4.85 -28.41 -24.43
C TYR A 489 4.06 -27.12 -24.16
N MET A 490 2.82 -27.21 -23.63
CA MET A 490 2.00 -26.06 -23.25
C MET A 490 1.86 -25.91 -21.74
N THR A 491 1.15 -26.81 -21.06
CA THR A 491 0.79 -26.65 -19.64
C THR A 491 1.19 -27.87 -18.84
N SER A 492 1.93 -27.71 -17.73
CA SER A 492 2.34 -28.89 -16.94
C SER A 492 1.21 -29.43 -16.07
N LEU A 493 0.61 -28.58 -15.22
CA LEU A 493 -0.62 -28.91 -14.48
C LEU A 493 -1.80 -28.12 -15.04
N TYR A 494 -2.67 -28.77 -15.81
CA TYR A 494 -3.93 -28.21 -16.30
C TYR A 494 -5.09 -28.72 -15.43
N LEU A 495 -5.14 -28.23 -14.20
CA LEU A 495 -6.20 -28.54 -13.24
C LEU A 495 -7.31 -27.49 -13.33
N PHE A 496 -7.88 -27.26 -14.52
CA PHE A 496 -8.82 -26.14 -14.81
C PHE A 496 -10.31 -26.51 -14.82
N GLY A 497 -10.66 -27.77 -15.09
CA GLY A 497 -12.02 -28.28 -14.99
C GLY A 497 -12.98 -27.87 -16.12
N GLU A 498 -14.23 -28.33 -16.00
CA GLU A 498 -15.37 -27.83 -16.81
C GLU A 498 -16.18 -26.87 -15.90
N PRO A 499 -16.05 -25.53 -16.05
CA PRO A 499 -16.49 -24.59 -15.01
C PRO A 499 -17.96 -24.12 -15.11
N TYR A 500 -18.75 -24.66 -16.03
CA TYR A 500 -20.12 -24.22 -16.30
C TYR A 500 -21.20 -25.25 -15.94
N LEU A 501 -20.80 -26.49 -15.62
CA LEU A 501 -21.68 -27.56 -15.14
C LEU A 501 -22.45 -27.11 -13.87
N LYS A 502 -23.79 -27.14 -13.96
CA LYS A 502 -24.69 -26.78 -12.85
C LYS A 502 -24.88 -27.90 -11.82
N GLU A 503 -24.70 -29.16 -12.23
CA GLU A 503 -25.07 -30.34 -11.44
C GLU A 503 -24.01 -30.72 -10.39
N VAL A 504 -22.74 -30.63 -10.76
CA VAL A 504 -21.59 -30.85 -9.86
C VAL A 504 -20.52 -29.82 -10.17
N ARG A 505 -20.41 -28.78 -9.34
CA ARG A 505 -19.29 -27.82 -9.40
C ARG A 505 -18.02 -28.49 -8.86
N PRO A 506 -16.92 -28.54 -9.63
CA PRO A 506 -15.69 -29.14 -9.16
C PRO A 506 -14.87 -28.15 -8.30
N TYR A 507 -13.90 -28.68 -7.56
CA TYR A 507 -13.01 -27.96 -6.63
C TYR A 507 -11.73 -28.78 -6.44
N ILE A 508 -10.74 -28.21 -5.74
CA ILE A 508 -9.53 -28.93 -5.29
C ILE A 508 -9.43 -28.73 -3.77
N LYS A 509 -9.60 -29.80 -2.99
CA LYS A 509 -9.75 -29.73 -1.53
C LYS A 509 -8.75 -30.62 -0.78
N ASN A 510 -8.31 -30.20 0.41
CA ASN A 510 -7.44 -30.97 1.31
C ASN A 510 -6.24 -31.61 0.57
N SER A 511 -5.62 -30.84 -0.32
CA SER A 511 -4.65 -31.32 -1.32
C SER A 511 -3.29 -30.66 -1.11
N VAL A 512 -2.21 -31.35 -1.51
CA VAL A 512 -0.83 -30.88 -1.33
C VAL A 512 -0.07 -31.00 -2.64
N ILE A 513 0.41 -29.86 -3.16
CA ILE A 513 1.23 -29.78 -4.36
C ILE A 513 2.57 -29.16 -3.96
N THR A 514 3.62 -29.98 -3.82
CA THR A 514 4.87 -29.53 -3.20
C THR A 514 6.13 -30.16 -3.79
N LYS A 515 7.22 -29.39 -3.78
CA LYS A 515 8.57 -29.82 -4.21
C LYS A 515 8.65 -30.26 -5.68
N ASN A 516 7.69 -29.85 -6.50
CA ASN A 516 7.70 -30.14 -7.93
C ASN A 516 8.59 -29.13 -8.67
N ILE A 517 9.22 -29.59 -9.74
CA ILE A 517 10.02 -28.76 -10.65
C ILE A 517 9.31 -28.70 -12.00
N PHE A 518 9.03 -27.50 -12.49
CA PHE A 518 8.45 -27.26 -13.82
C PHE A 518 9.51 -26.59 -14.70
N TYR A 519 9.76 -27.12 -15.89
CA TYR A 519 10.63 -26.51 -16.90
C TYR A 519 9.77 -25.98 -18.06
N SER A 520 10.03 -24.76 -18.54
CA SER A 520 9.09 -24.15 -19.50
C SER A 520 8.94 -24.92 -20.81
N GLY A 521 7.70 -25.03 -21.28
CA GLY A 521 7.35 -25.63 -22.57
C GLY A 521 7.72 -24.73 -23.74
N ALA A 522 7.68 -25.27 -24.96
CA ALA A 522 8.00 -24.51 -26.18
C ALA A 522 6.79 -23.82 -26.83
N TYR A 523 5.58 -23.98 -26.30
CA TYR A 523 4.37 -23.35 -26.83
C TYR A 523 4.44 -21.81 -26.79
N THR A 524 4.20 -21.18 -27.95
CA THR A 524 4.01 -19.73 -28.11
C THR A 524 3.12 -19.49 -29.33
N LYS A 525 2.07 -18.69 -29.19
CA LYS A 525 1.05 -18.46 -30.22
C LYS A 525 1.31 -17.16 -30.96
N GLY A 526 2.36 -17.16 -31.78
CA GLY A 526 2.84 -15.96 -32.46
C GLY A 526 3.39 -14.92 -31.46
N VAL A 527 3.21 -13.64 -31.80
CA VAL A 527 3.79 -12.50 -31.06
C VAL A 527 2.83 -11.94 -30.00
N THR A 528 1.51 -12.09 -30.17
CA THR A 528 0.49 -11.49 -29.26
C THR A 528 -0.53 -12.49 -28.71
N GLY A 529 -0.31 -13.80 -28.91
CA GLY A 529 -1.13 -14.86 -28.32
C GLY A 529 -0.44 -15.56 -27.16
N ASP A 530 -1.07 -16.61 -26.65
CA ASP A 530 -0.68 -17.36 -25.44
C ASP A 530 0.70 -18.05 -25.51
N GLY A 531 1.26 -18.35 -24.33
CA GLY A 531 2.52 -19.08 -24.12
C GLY A 531 2.39 -20.15 -23.03
N ALA A 532 3.45 -20.94 -22.84
CA ALA A 532 3.48 -22.05 -21.88
C ALA A 532 3.23 -21.65 -20.41
N ILE A 533 2.61 -22.54 -19.63
CA ILE A 533 2.17 -22.33 -18.24
C ILE A 533 2.71 -23.45 -17.32
N ALA A 534 3.20 -23.12 -16.12
CA ALA A 534 3.63 -24.16 -15.18
C ALA A 534 2.41 -24.85 -14.52
N ALA A 535 1.57 -24.09 -13.81
CA ALA A 535 0.36 -24.65 -13.19
C ALA A 535 -0.85 -23.71 -13.30
N LEU A 536 -1.99 -24.26 -13.74
CA LEU A 536 -3.29 -23.60 -13.82
C LEU A 536 -4.33 -24.38 -12.99
N MET A 537 -5.00 -23.69 -12.07
CA MET A 537 -5.87 -24.25 -11.02
C MET A 537 -7.14 -23.40 -10.79
N TYR A 538 -8.10 -23.94 -10.04
CA TYR A 538 -9.32 -23.23 -9.61
C TYR A 538 -9.92 -23.88 -8.36
N GLY A 539 -10.79 -23.15 -7.65
CA GLY A 539 -11.61 -23.69 -6.56
C GLY A 539 -10.78 -24.36 -5.45
N PHE A 540 -9.60 -23.82 -5.17
CA PHE A 540 -8.60 -24.38 -4.27
C PHE A 540 -9.01 -24.09 -2.81
N GLN A 541 -9.08 -25.11 -1.95
CA GLN A 541 -9.66 -25.01 -0.59
C GLN A 541 -8.92 -25.90 0.40
N TYR A 542 -8.49 -25.35 1.53
CA TYR A 542 -7.71 -26.05 2.57
C TYR A 542 -6.54 -26.84 1.96
N SER A 543 -5.80 -26.22 1.05
CA SER A 543 -4.80 -26.89 0.23
C SER A 543 -3.49 -26.10 0.18
N ASP A 544 -2.39 -26.84 0.09
CA ASP A 544 -1.01 -26.38 0.26
C ASP A 544 -0.26 -26.45 -1.07
N PHE A 545 0.19 -25.32 -1.57
CA PHE A 545 1.01 -25.19 -2.77
C PHE A 545 2.35 -24.55 -2.37
N SER A 546 3.32 -25.37 -1.93
CA SER A 546 4.55 -24.85 -1.34
C SER A 546 5.82 -25.55 -1.80
N ASP A 547 6.97 -24.87 -1.72
CA ASP A 547 8.30 -25.37 -2.10
C ASP A 547 8.44 -25.78 -3.59
N ASN A 548 7.56 -25.32 -4.50
CA ASN A 548 7.65 -25.68 -5.93
C ASN A 548 8.54 -24.68 -6.70
N PHE A 549 9.21 -25.16 -7.76
CA PHE A 549 10.09 -24.33 -8.60
C PHE A 549 9.66 -24.38 -10.08
N ALA A 550 9.27 -23.23 -10.64
CA ALA A 550 9.00 -23.06 -12.06
C ALA A 550 10.19 -22.38 -12.77
N ASP A 551 11.04 -23.18 -13.41
CA ASP A 551 12.22 -22.73 -14.15
C ASP A 551 11.89 -22.29 -15.59
N GLY A 552 11.84 -20.97 -15.78
CA GLY A 552 11.67 -20.34 -17.09
C GLY A 552 12.98 -20.07 -17.84
N SER A 553 14.16 -20.35 -17.26
CA SER A 553 15.43 -20.17 -17.99
C SER A 553 15.53 -21.12 -19.21
N VAL A 554 14.89 -22.28 -19.10
CA VAL A 554 14.69 -23.26 -20.17
C VAL A 554 13.61 -22.77 -21.14
N ASN A 555 13.86 -22.89 -22.46
CA ASN A 555 12.92 -22.56 -23.55
C ASN A 555 12.32 -21.14 -23.57
N GLY A 556 12.92 -20.14 -22.89
CA GLY A 556 12.53 -18.74 -23.03
C GLY A 556 11.30 -18.31 -22.24
N GLY A 557 11.20 -18.71 -20.98
CA GLY A 557 10.25 -18.19 -20.00
C GLY A 557 8.83 -18.73 -20.08
N TRP A 558 7.95 -18.21 -19.23
CA TRP A 558 6.55 -18.58 -19.16
C TRP A 558 5.64 -17.49 -19.76
N ARG A 559 4.39 -17.83 -20.06
CA ARG A 559 3.27 -16.87 -19.98
C ARG A 559 2.98 -16.61 -18.51
N ALA A 560 2.64 -17.69 -17.81
CA ALA A 560 2.22 -17.72 -16.42
C ALA A 560 3.00 -18.79 -15.64
N GLY A 561 3.51 -18.42 -14.47
CA GLY A 561 4.05 -19.40 -13.52
C GLY A 561 2.92 -20.18 -12.86
N LEU A 562 2.40 -19.64 -11.76
CA LEU A 562 1.39 -20.26 -10.91
C LEU A 562 0.08 -19.47 -10.98
N TRP A 563 -1.00 -20.08 -11.45
CA TRP A 563 -2.24 -19.38 -11.80
C TRP A 563 -3.47 -20.07 -11.23
N TRP A 564 -4.28 -19.33 -10.48
CA TRP A 564 -5.58 -19.74 -9.95
C TRP A 564 -6.71 -18.85 -10.50
N THR A 565 -7.90 -19.40 -10.67
CA THR A 565 -9.09 -18.66 -11.16
C THR A 565 -10.30 -18.84 -10.23
N LEU A 566 -11.13 -17.79 -10.10
CA LEU A 566 -12.37 -17.77 -9.29
C LEU A 566 -13.62 -18.34 -9.98
N LEU A 567 -13.46 -19.15 -11.03
CA LEU A 567 -14.57 -19.86 -11.67
C LEU A 567 -15.45 -20.62 -10.66
N ASN A 568 -14.80 -21.20 -9.64
CA ASN A 568 -15.41 -21.59 -8.37
C ASN A 568 -14.68 -20.92 -7.20
N ASN A 569 -15.34 -20.81 -6.03
CA ASN A 569 -14.83 -20.02 -4.92
C ASN A 569 -13.56 -20.61 -4.28
N ASN A 570 -12.45 -19.89 -4.37
CA ASN A 570 -11.21 -20.17 -3.64
C ASN A 570 -11.41 -19.96 -2.12
N GLY A 571 -11.00 -20.94 -1.32
CA GLY A 571 -11.02 -20.90 0.14
C GLY A 571 -9.61 -20.76 0.71
N PRO A 572 -9.42 -21.11 2.00
CA PRO A 572 -8.13 -20.97 2.66
C PRO A 572 -7.04 -21.75 1.92
N MET A 573 -5.91 -21.11 1.66
CA MET A 573 -4.81 -21.71 0.91
C MET A 573 -3.47 -21.19 1.40
N LEU A 574 -2.47 -22.06 1.36
CA LEU A 574 -1.08 -21.70 1.60
C LEU A 574 -0.34 -21.76 0.28
N VAL A 575 0.24 -20.63 -0.15
CA VAL A 575 1.11 -20.53 -1.31
C VAL A 575 2.45 -20.01 -0.80
N SER A 576 3.38 -20.91 -0.45
CA SER A 576 4.59 -20.50 0.29
C SER A 576 5.91 -21.09 -0.21
N GLY A 577 6.99 -20.30 -0.12
CA GLY A 577 8.35 -20.73 -0.49
C GLY A 577 8.52 -21.15 -1.96
N ASN A 578 7.55 -20.86 -2.84
CA ASN A 578 7.65 -21.22 -4.25
C ASN A 578 8.61 -20.27 -4.98
N LYS A 579 9.31 -20.77 -5.99
CA LYS A 579 10.18 -19.98 -6.86
C LYS A 579 9.69 -19.99 -8.30
N VAL A 580 9.67 -18.83 -8.96
CA VAL A 580 9.37 -18.68 -10.39
C VAL A 580 10.50 -17.88 -11.05
N THR A 581 11.11 -18.41 -12.12
CA THR A 581 12.09 -17.67 -12.94
C THR A 581 11.55 -17.43 -14.35
N CYS A 582 11.97 -16.32 -14.96
CA CYS A 582 11.51 -15.86 -16.28
C CYS A 582 9.98 -15.97 -16.50
N PRO A 583 9.13 -15.36 -15.65
CA PRO A 583 7.70 -15.20 -15.90
C PRO A 583 7.40 -14.08 -16.91
N GLY A 584 6.35 -14.25 -17.71
CA GLY A 584 5.84 -13.22 -18.65
C GLY A 584 6.64 -13.02 -19.94
N ASN A 585 7.82 -13.63 -20.11
CA ASN A 585 8.66 -13.45 -21.30
C ASN A 585 8.00 -14.00 -22.59
N LYS A 586 7.09 -14.98 -22.46
CA LYS A 586 6.23 -15.46 -23.56
C LYS A 586 4.94 -14.64 -23.67
N GLY A 587 4.28 -14.72 -24.82
CA GLY A 587 3.04 -13.99 -25.08
C GLY A 587 1.89 -14.37 -24.13
N GLY A 588 1.02 -13.40 -23.87
CA GLY A 588 -0.10 -13.50 -22.93
C GLY A 588 -0.08 -12.43 -21.84
N ASP A 589 -0.71 -12.72 -20.71
CA ASP A 589 -1.12 -11.70 -19.74
C ASP A 589 -0.03 -11.28 -18.75
N GLY A 590 0.95 -12.15 -18.48
CA GLY A 590 2.25 -11.82 -17.90
C GLY A 590 2.42 -12.20 -16.43
N GLU A 591 1.83 -13.32 -16.01
CA GLU A 591 1.69 -13.74 -14.61
C GLU A 591 2.97 -14.41 -14.07
N SER A 592 3.31 -14.14 -12.81
CA SER A 592 4.27 -14.96 -12.05
C SER A 592 3.54 -15.88 -11.07
N ILE A 593 2.76 -15.27 -10.17
CA ILE A 593 1.82 -15.89 -9.25
C ILE A 593 0.54 -15.06 -9.35
N ALA A 594 -0.59 -15.68 -9.71
CA ALA A 594 -1.81 -14.98 -10.10
C ALA A 594 -3.08 -15.59 -9.50
N ILE A 595 -3.92 -14.79 -8.83
CA ILE A 595 -5.26 -15.21 -8.40
C ILE A 595 -6.31 -14.33 -9.10
N GLU A 596 -6.83 -14.88 -10.20
CA GLU A 596 -7.71 -14.18 -11.13
C GLU A 596 -9.21 -14.35 -10.82
N ASP A 597 -9.97 -13.38 -11.32
CA ASP A 597 -11.42 -13.30 -11.27
C ASP A 597 -12.16 -14.02 -12.42
N ASN A 598 -11.46 -14.36 -13.51
CA ASN A 598 -11.98 -14.87 -14.78
C ASN A 598 -13.23 -15.78 -14.62
N GLY A 599 -14.42 -15.24 -14.94
CA GLY A 599 -15.70 -15.96 -14.90
C GLY A 599 -16.45 -16.02 -13.55
N ASN A 600 -16.03 -15.26 -12.54
CA ASN A 600 -16.79 -15.04 -11.30
C ASN A 600 -18.02 -14.15 -11.56
N ARG A 601 -19.21 -14.76 -11.68
CA ARG A 601 -20.45 -14.07 -12.07
C ARG A 601 -21.16 -13.37 -10.89
N PRO A 602 -21.85 -12.23 -11.10
CA PRO A 602 -22.60 -11.55 -10.05
C PRO A 602 -23.89 -12.32 -9.69
N GLY A 603 -24.31 -12.24 -8.43
CA GLY A 603 -25.60 -12.79 -7.99
C GLY A 603 -26.79 -11.90 -8.38
N PHE A 604 -26.65 -10.58 -8.20
CA PHE A 604 -27.67 -9.59 -8.57
C PHE A 604 -27.28 -8.82 -9.82
N SER A 605 -28.25 -8.27 -10.55
CA SER A 605 -28.00 -7.45 -11.74
C SER A 605 -27.20 -6.18 -11.43
N LYS A 606 -27.18 -5.74 -10.17
CA LYS A 606 -26.42 -4.60 -9.61
C LYS A 606 -26.24 -4.77 -8.10
N PRO A 607 -25.42 -3.95 -7.40
CA PRO A 607 -25.47 -3.84 -5.94
C PRO A 607 -26.85 -3.34 -5.47
N GLU A 608 -27.39 -3.94 -4.42
CA GLU A 608 -28.79 -3.77 -3.99
C GLU A 608 -28.93 -3.29 -2.55
N LYS A 609 -29.95 -2.48 -2.25
CA LYS A 609 -30.19 -2.05 -0.86
C LYS A 609 -30.82 -3.17 -0.04
N ALA A 610 -30.32 -3.33 1.19
CA ALA A 610 -30.98 -4.15 2.18
C ALA A 610 -32.33 -3.53 2.59
N VAL A 611 -33.29 -4.39 2.92
CA VAL A 611 -34.68 -4.06 3.26
C VAL A 611 -35.01 -4.50 4.69
N ALA A 612 -34.40 -5.59 5.12
CA ALA A 612 -34.38 -6.07 6.50
C ALA A 612 -33.12 -6.95 6.70
N ALA A 613 -32.73 -7.17 7.94
CA ALA A 613 -31.66 -8.11 8.30
C ALA A 613 -31.89 -8.67 9.71
N THR A 614 -31.18 -9.75 10.03
CA THR A 614 -31.04 -10.29 11.39
C THR A 614 -29.55 -10.57 11.65
N LEU A 615 -29.20 -11.15 12.81
CA LEU A 615 -27.82 -11.58 13.06
C LEU A 615 -27.24 -12.49 11.97
N THR A 616 -28.05 -13.34 11.34
CA THR A 616 -27.59 -14.34 10.35
C THR A 616 -28.27 -14.25 9.00
N THR A 617 -29.05 -13.19 8.73
CA THR A 617 -29.72 -12.99 7.43
C THR A 617 -29.67 -11.55 6.94
N VAL A 618 -29.76 -11.35 5.63
CA VAL A 618 -30.07 -10.05 5.01
C VAL A 618 -31.10 -10.27 3.89
N SER A 619 -32.03 -9.33 3.75
CA SER A 619 -33.13 -9.39 2.77
C SER A 619 -33.03 -8.23 1.78
N VAL A 620 -33.00 -8.51 0.49
CA VAL A 620 -33.00 -7.50 -0.59
C VAL A 620 -34.29 -7.59 -1.44
N LYS A 621 -34.41 -6.73 -2.47
CA LYS A 621 -35.54 -6.72 -3.43
C LYS A 621 -35.11 -6.71 -4.91
N GLY A 622 -33.82 -6.84 -5.18
CA GLY A 622 -33.27 -6.72 -6.52
C GLY A 622 -33.65 -7.87 -7.45
N GLU A 623 -33.25 -7.75 -8.71
CA GLU A 623 -33.33 -8.85 -9.66
C GLU A 623 -32.05 -9.69 -9.60
N TRP A 624 -32.22 -11.02 -9.55
CA TRP A 624 -31.12 -11.95 -9.80
C TRP A 624 -30.53 -11.68 -11.18
N ALA A 625 -29.21 -11.76 -11.30
CA ALA A 625 -28.55 -11.66 -12.59
C ALA A 625 -28.98 -12.84 -13.51
N LYS A 626 -29.05 -12.59 -14.81
CA LYS A 626 -29.49 -13.53 -15.86
C LYS A 626 -28.43 -13.57 -16.96
N THR A 627 -27.96 -14.75 -17.36
CA THR A 627 -27.05 -14.90 -18.52
C THR A 627 -27.83 -15.18 -19.80
N LEU A 628 -27.32 -14.71 -20.94
CA LEU A 628 -27.80 -15.09 -22.27
C LEU A 628 -27.01 -16.30 -22.80
N CYS A 629 -27.67 -17.46 -22.84
CA CYS A 629 -27.17 -18.75 -23.34
C CYS A 629 -26.00 -19.41 -22.60
N GLY A 630 -25.96 -20.74 -22.71
CA GLY A 630 -24.98 -21.59 -22.04
C GLY A 630 -23.93 -22.18 -23.00
N LYS A 631 -22.80 -21.46 -23.13
CA LYS A 631 -21.44 -21.96 -23.46
C LYS A 631 -21.14 -22.55 -24.86
N VAL A 632 -19.82 -22.65 -25.07
CA VAL A 632 -19.07 -23.25 -26.18
C VAL A 632 -19.26 -22.55 -27.54
N GLU A 633 -18.28 -22.73 -28.41
CA GLU A 633 -18.10 -21.99 -29.65
C GLU A 633 -19.11 -22.44 -30.74
N VAL A 634 -19.53 -21.47 -31.57
CA VAL A 634 -20.29 -21.67 -32.83
C VAL A 634 -21.66 -22.37 -32.73
N ASP A 635 -22.63 -21.71 -32.07
CA ASP A 635 -24.03 -21.85 -32.46
C ASP A 635 -24.68 -20.48 -32.75
N GLN A 636 -25.14 -20.29 -33.98
CA GLN A 636 -25.86 -19.09 -34.44
C GLN A 636 -27.40 -19.28 -34.48
N SER A 637 -27.92 -20.42 -34.00
CA SER A 637 -29.31 -20.86 -34.23
C SER A 637 -30.25 -20.72 -33.02
N CYS A 638 -29.77 -20.23 -31.87
CA CYS A 638 -30.54 -20.15 -30.62
C CYS A 638 -31.66 -19.09 -30.67
N SER A 639 -32.81 -19.49 -31.22
CA SER A 639 -33.93 -18.63 -31.61
C SER A 639 -35.14 -18.71 -30.66
N SER A 640 -35.05 -19.45 -29.56
CA SER A 640 -36.08 -19.50 -28.52
C SER A 640 -35.46 -19.49 -27.11
N TRP A 641 -35.67 -18.39 -26.39
CA TRP A 641 -35.00 -18.11 -25.12
C TRP A 641 -35.80 -18.58 -23.91
N LYS A 642 -35.09 -19.10 -22.90
CA LYS A 642 -35.52 -19.09 -21.50
C LYS A 642 -34.52 -18.29 -20.67
N GLU A 643 -35.03 -17.37 -19.87
CA GLU A 643 -34.24 -16.74 -18.81
C GLU A 643 -34.06 -17.73 -17.66
N GLU A 644 -32.82 -17.98 -17.25
CA GLU A 644 -32.48 -18.77 -16.07
C GLU A 644 -31.62 -17.91 -15.13
N PRO A 645 -31.87 -17.91 -13.80
CA PRO A 645 -31.01 -17.21 -12.86
C PRO A 645 -29.56 -17.72 -12.93
N ILE A 646 -28.61 -16.79 -12.87
CA ILE A 646 -27.17 -17.11 -12.76
C ILE A 646 -26.86 -17.80 -11.43
N TYR A 647 -27.63 -17.46 -10.40
CA TYR A 647 -27.28 -17.72 -9.02
C TYR A 647 -27.75 -19.10 -8.52
N ASP A 648 -26.79 -19.99 -8.33
CA ASP A 648 -26.96 -21.36 -7.82
C ASP A 648 -26.56 -21.51 -6.33
N GLY A 649 -26.27 -20.41 -5.63
CA GLY A 649 -25.99 -20.37 -4.19
C GLY A 649 -24.61 -20.86 -3.75
N TYR A 650 -23.92 -21.67 -4.55
CA TYR A 650 -22.67 -22.30 -4.12
C TYR A 650 -21.45 -21.39 -4.26
N GLY A 651 -20.73 -21.23 -3.14
CA GLY A 651 -19.50 -20.45 -3.06
C GLY A 651 -19.69 -18.94 -3.11
N TYR A 652 -20.89 -18.42 -2.88
CA TYR A 652 -21.14 -16.99 -2.87
C TYR A 652 -20.93 -16.35 -1.48
N TRP A 653 -20.60 -15.07 -1.50
CA TRP A 653 -20.37 -14.21 -0.35
C TRP A 653 -21.23 -12.95 -0.46
N VAL A 654 -21.79 -12.55 0.67
CA VAL A 654 -22.45 -11.26 0.86
C VAL A 654 -21.40 -10.26 1.32
N HIS A 655 -21.24 -9.17 0.59
CA HIS A 655 -20.34 -8.07 0.91
C HIS A 655 -21.17 -6.79 1.15
N VAL A 656 -20.92 -6.10 2.25
CA VAL A 656 -21.54 -4.78 2.52
C VAL A 656 -20.61 -3.71 1.94
N VAL A 657 -21.07 -3.01 0.90
CA VAL A 657 -20.23 -2.15 0.03
C VAL A 657 -20.53 -0.65 0.15
N ASP A 658 -21.53 -0.27 0.94
CA ASP A 658 -21.88 1.09 1.38
C ASP A 658 -22.86 0.99 2.56
N GLY A 659 -22.98 2.05 3.35
CA GLY A 659 -23.89 2.15 4.50
C GLY A 659 -23.48 1.31 5.71
N LYS A 660 -24.41 1.13 6.66
CA LYS A 660 -24.14 0.49 7.94
C LYS A 660 -23.52 -0.90 7.79
N GLY A 661 -22.39 -1.12 8.46
CA GLY A 661 -21.67 -2.38 8.44
C GLY A 661 -20.78 -2.59 7.20
N LEU A 662 -20.48 -1.51 6.46
CA LEU A 662 -19.49 -1.42 5.38
C LEU A 662 -18.23 -2.24 5.68
N GLY A 663 -17.71 -2.94 4.67
CA GLY A 663 -16.48 -3.71 4.76
C GLY A 663 -16.65 -5.12 5.32
N GLN A 664 -17.82 -5.48 5.89
CA GLN A 664 -18.12 -6.86 6.27
C GLN A 664 -18.35 -7.75 5.05
N SER A 665 -17.63 -8.87 5.00
CA SER A 665 -17.90 -10.03 4.13
C SER A 665 -18.46 -11.18 4.97
N ARG A 666 -19.43 -11.94 4.45
CA ARG A 666 -19.92 -13.21 5.05
C ARG A 666 -20.27 -14.24 3.99
N LYS A 667 -20.01 -15.52 4.26
CA LYS A 667 -20.27 -16.62 3.33
C LYS A 667 -21.75 -17.00 3.33
N VAL A 668 -22.35 -17.25 2.16
CA VAL A 668 -23.75 -17.67 2.05
C VAL A 668 -23.91 -19.12 2.51
N VAL A 669 -25.00 -19.38 3.25
CA VAL A 669 -25.43 -20.71 3.71
C VAL A 669 -26.68 -21.18 2.95
N SER A 670 -27.65 -20.28 2.75
CA SER A 670 -28.90 -20.57 2.03
C SER A 670 -29.58 -19.27 1.57
N TYR A 671 -30.60 -19.37 0.72
CA TYR A 671 -31.29 -18.21 0.15
C TYR A 671 -32.72 -18.52 -0.33
N THR A 672 -33.52 -17.49 -0.58
CA THR A 672 -34.82 -17.60 -1.27
C THR A 672 -34.79 -16.96 -2.65
N LEU A 673 -35.26 -17.68 -3.68
CA LEU A 673 -35.33 -17.15 -5.06
C LEU A 673 -36.36 -16.01 -5.21
N ASN A 674 -37.50 -16.10 -4.52
CA ASN A 674 -38.57 -15.11 -4.59
C ASN A 674 -38.19 -13.80 -3.86
N ALA A 675 -38.65 -12.66 -4.38
CA ALA A 675 -38.49 -11.36 -3.73
C ALA A 675 -39.49 -11.19 -2.56
N PRO A 676 -39.09 -10.58 -1.42
CA PRO A 676 -37.73 -10.16 -1.09
C PRO A 676 -36.81 -11.35 -0.86
N GLN A 677 -35.65 -11.36 -1.52
CA GLN A 677 -34.67 -12.43 -1.43
C GLN A 677 -34.01 -12.39 -0.06
N VAL A 678 -34.32 -13.37 0.79
CA VAL A 678 -33.63 -13.57 2.07
C VAL A 678 -32.38 -14.40 1.81
N ILE A 679 -31.22 -13.90 2.23
CA ILE A 679 -29.94 -14.61 2.19
C ILE A 679 -29.55 -14.93 3.64
N THR A 680 -29.27 -16.20 3.92
CA THR A 680 -28.69 -16.66 5.19
C THR A 680 -27.18 -16.70 5.06
N VAL A 681 -26.46 -16.18 6.05
CA VAL A 681 -25.00 -16.10 6.07
C VAL A 681 -24.38 -16.79 7.29
N SER A 682 -23.11 -17.17 7.17
CA SER A 682 -22.28 -17.63 8.29
C SER A 682 -20.88 -17.00 8.25
N PRO A 683 -20.31 -16.63 9.41
CA PRO A 683 -21.00 -16.53 10.71
C PRO A 683 -21.97 -15.34 10.74
N ALA A 684 -22.50 -15.03 11.92
CA ALA A 684 -23.32 -13.84 12.14
C ALA A 684 -22.57 -12.53 11.81
N TRP A 685 -23.32 -11.48 11.48
CA TRP A 685 -22.81 -10.11 11.35
C TRP A 685 -22.33 -9.56 12.71
N ASP A 686 -21.23 -8.83 12.73
CA ASP A 686 -20.83 -8.03 13.90
C ASP A 686 -21.75 -6.80 14.02
N VAL A 687 -21.98 -6.15 12.87
CA VAL A 687 -22.92 -5.04 12.71
C VAL A 687 -24.01 -5.45 11.73
N ILE A 688 -25.22 -5.65 12.25
CA ILE A 688 -26.39 -6.04 11.46
C ILE A 688 -26.71 -4.94 10.42
N PRO A 689 -26.73 -5.24 9.11
CA PRO A 689 -27.11 -4.31 8.05
C PRO A 689 -28.52 -3.71 8.23
N ASP A 690 -28.79 -2.56 7.62
CA ASP A 690 -30.14 -1.96 7.58
C ASP A 690 -30.43 -1.27 6.23
N SER A 691 -31.48 -0.45 6.16
CA SER A 691 -31.90 0.22 4.92
C SER A 691 -30.92 1.27 4.39
N THR A 692 -29.87 1.60 5.14
CA THR A 692 -28.72 2.36 4.62
C THR A 692 -27.81 1.46 3.76
N SER A 693 -27.61 0.21 4.18
CA SER A 693 -26.62 -0.73 3.66
C SER A 693 -26.87 -1.13 2.19
N VAL A 694 -25.80 -1.16 1.40
CA VAL A 694 -25.78 -1.70 0.04
C VAL A 694 -25.03 -3.03 0.04
N ILE A 695 -25.63 -4.02 -0.62
CA ILE A 695 -25.22 -5.42 -0.63
C ILE A 695 -24.74 -5.80 -2.04
N ASN A 696 -23.53 -6.34 -2.11
CA ASN A 696 -23.01 -7.04 -3.28
C ASN A 696 -22.96 -8.56 -3.00
N LEU A 697 -23.11 -9.38 -4.04
CA LEU A 697 -23.19 -10.84 -3.97
C LEU A 697 -22.33 -11.45 -5.09
N ARG A 698 -21.14 -11.94 -4.73
CA ARG A 698 -20.07 -12.43 -5.65
C ARG A 698 -19.36 -13.65 -5.04
N ARG A 699 -18.47 -14.31 -5.78
CA ARG A 699 -17.47 -15.23 -5.19
C ARG A 699 -16.25 -14.43 -4.73
N SER A 700 -15.52 -14.93 -3.74
CA SER A 700 -14.36 -14.23 -3.17
C SER A 700 -13.30 -15.21 -2.66
N THR A 701 -12.03 -14.89 -2.92
CA THR A 701 -10.87 -15.57 -2.35
C THR A 701 -10.76 -15.20 -0.86
N TRP A 702 -10.75 -16.18 0.03
CA TRP A 702 -10.73 -15.97 1.49
C TRP A 702 -9.59 -16.76 2.12
N ASN A 703 -8.78 -16.10 2.96
CA ASN A 703 -7.60 -16.67 3.63
C ASN A 703 -6.55 -17.24 2.63
N ALA A 704 -6.23 -16.48 1.59
CA ALA A 704 -5.09 -16.82 0.73
C ALA A 704 -3.81 -16.22 1.32
N TYR A 705 -2.88 -17.09 1.72
CA TYR A 705 -1.63 -16.71 2.36
C TYR A 705 -0.48 -16.93 1.38
N LEU A 706 0.00 -15.84 0.80
CA LEU A 706 1.04 -15.79 -0.23
C LEU A 706 2.33 -15.34 0.45
N VAL A 707 3.15 -16.31 0.90
CA VAL A 707 4.20 -16.07 1.91
C VAL A 707 5.58 -16.53 1.44
N ASP A 708 6.60 -15.69 1.58
CA ASP A 708 8.02 -16.01 1.27
C ASP A 708 8.27 -16.55 -0.16
N ASN A 709 7.43 -16.23 -1.15
CA ASN A 709 7.64 -16.67 -2.54
C ASN A 709 8.68 -15.80 -3.25
N ILE A 710 9.44 -16.38 -4.18
CA ILE A 710 10.50 -15.70 -4.95
C ILE A 710 10.13 -15.65 -6.43
N VAL A 711 10.09 -14.46 -7.01
CA VAL A 711 9.90 -14.21 -8.44
C VAL A 711 11.13 -13.51 -8.98
N ASP A 712 11.82 -14.12 -9.95
CA ASP A 712 13.15 -13.68 -10.38
C ASP A 712 13.30 -13.71 -11.91
N ASN A 713 13.27 -12.53 -12.53
CA ASN A 713 13.45 -12.35 -13.98
C ASN A 713 14.91 -11.97 -14.34
N ARG A 714 15.82 -11.90 -13.37
CA ARG A 714 17.22 -11.52 -13.60
C ARG A 714 17.94 -12.55 -14.46
N GLY A 715 18.68 -12.08 -15.46
CA GLY A 715 19.48 -12.92 -16.34
C GLY A 715 18.68 -13.79 -17.32
N CYS A 716 17.36 -13.61 -17.39
CA CYS A 716 16.54 -14.21 -18.44
C CYS A 716 16.96 -13.68 -19.81
N ASN A 717 17.13 -14.56 -20.79
CA ASN A 717 17.61 -14.16 -22.12
C ASN A 717 16.58 -13.23 -22.80
N ASN A 718 17.04 -12.05 -23.22
CA ASN A 718 16.23 -10.94 -23.76
C ASN A 718 15.50 -11.19 -25.10
N VAL A 719 15.20 -12.44 -25.45
CA VAL A 719 14.26 -12.78 -26.53
C VAL A 719 12.84 -12.76 -25.95
N LEU A 720 12.39 -11.57 -25.55
CA LEU A 720 10.99 -11.30 -25.26
C LEU A 720 10.20 -11.51 -26.56
N THR A 721 9.53 -12.66 -26.70
CA THR A 721 8.57 -12.85 -27.81
C THR A 721 7.29 -12.05 -27.58
N ASN A 722 7.06 -11.65 -26.32
CA ASN A 722 6.01 -10.74 -25.88
C ASN A 722 6.37 -9.25 -26.14
N PRO A 723 5.71 -8.55 -27.08
CA PRO A 723 6.01 -7.16 -27.43
C PRO A 723 5.54 -6.16 -26.37
N LEU A 724 4.78 -6.62 -25.37
CA LEU A 724 4.37 -5.82 -24.21
C LEU A 724 5.44 -5.80 -23.12
N MET A 725 6.53 -6.56 -23.28
CA MET A 725 7.69 -6.62 -22.37
C MET A 725 7.33 -6.92 -20.91
N LYS A 726 6.43 -7.89 -20.70
CA LYS A 726 6.01 -8.32 -19.37
C LYS A 726 7.11 -9.17 -18.69
N ALA A 727 7.20 -9.06 -17.37
CA ALA A 727 8.27 -9.64 -16.55
C ALA A 727 7.74 -10.36 -15.29
N GLY A 728 6.47 -10.78 -15.30
CA GLY A 728 5.81 -11.42 -14.16
C GLY A 728 5.24 -10.43 -13.17
N ALA A 729 3.94 -10.14 -13.26
CA ALA A 729 3.20 -9.56 -12.16
C ALA A 729 2.98 -10.60 -11.04
N PHE A 730 3.04 -10.19 -9.77
CA PHE A 730 2.26 -10.88 -8.73
C PHE A 730 0.87 -10.25 -8.73
N SER A 731 -0.08 -10.91 -9.41
CA SER A 731 -1.40 -10.33 -9.70
C SER A 731 -2.50 -10.93 -8.84
N PHE A 732 -3.36 -10.06 -8.32
CA PHE A 732 -4.56 -10.44 -7.58
C PHE A 732 -5.71 -9.59 -8.12
N THR A 733 -6.36 -10.07 -9.18
CA THR A 733 -7.48 -9.39 -9.85
C THR A 733 -8.84 -9.77 -9.27
N SER A 734 -8.85 -10.70 -8.33
CA SER A 734 -10.04 -11.26 -7.70
C SER A 734 -10.51 -10.51 -6.46
N MET A 735 -11.82 -10.53 -6.20
CA MET A 735 -12.39 -10.08 -4.93
C MET A 735 -11.85 -10.92 -3.78
N THR A 736 -11.32 -10.28 -2.74
CA THR A 736 -10.83 -10.97 -1.54
C THR A 736 -11.25 -10.30 -0.24
N THR A 737 -11.25 -11.12 0.81
CA THR A 737 -11.44 -10.74 2.21
C THR A 737 -10.47 -11.57 3.05
N ASP A 738 -9.68 -10.92 3.92
CA ASP A 738 -8.57 -11.53 4.69
C ASP A 738 -7.59 -12.36 3.84
N SER A 739 -6.79 -11.70 3.00
CA SER A 739 -5.63 -12.32 2.33
C SER A 739 -4.34 -11.56 2.62
N VAL A 740 -3.21 -12.24 2.52
CA VAL A 740 -1.88 -11.69 2.80
C VAL A 740 -0.92 -11.96 1.66
N MET A 741 -0.09 -10.95 1.37
CA MET A 741 1.19 -11.08 0.67
C MET A 741 2.28 -10.63 1.65
N GLU A 742 3.03 -11.57 2.25
CA GLU A 742 4.14 -11.25 3.18
C GLU A 742 5.46 -11.94 2.81
N GLY A 743 6.57 -11.24 3.00
CA GLY A 743 7.94 -11.79 2.81
C GLY A 743 8.35 -12.12 1.37
N ASN A 744 7.48 -11.88 0.38
CA ASN A 744 7.75 -12.24 -1.01
C ASN A 744 8.86 -11.35 -1.61
N GLN A 745 9.69 -11.92 -2.49
CA GLN A 745 10.84 -11.25 -3.09
C GLN A 745 10.72 -11.26 -4.62
N LEU A 746 10.67 -10.08 -5.22
CA LEU A 746 10.42 -9.86 -6.64
C LEU A 746 11.62 -9.10 -7.25
N PHE A 747 12.27 -9.67 -8.26
CA PHE A 747 13.49 -9.11 -8.88
C PHE A 747 13.36 -8.93 -10.41
N GLU A 748 13.54 -7.69 -10.88
CA GLU A 748 13.40 -7.27 -12.30
C GLU A 748 12.04 -7.67 -12.92
N THR A 749 10.98 -7.62 -12.11
CA THR A 749 9.61 -8.07 -12.46
C THR A 749 8.71 -6.90 -12.87
N ASN A 750 7.38 -7.05 -12.81
CA ASN A 750 6.48 -5.88 -12.80
C ASN A 750 6.00 -5.48 -11.38
N GLY A 751 6.38 -6.22 -10.32
CA GLY A 751 5.94 -5.92 -8.95
C GLY A 751 4.61 -6.58 -8.54
N ILE A 752 3.97 -6.02 -7.51
CA ILE A 752 2.74 -6.53 -6.89
C ILE A 752 1.53 -5.69 -7.34
N MET A 753 0.42 -6.34 -7.72
CA MET A 753 -0.74 -5.65 -8.28
C MET A 753 -2.07 -6.20 -7.73
N LEU A 754 -2.83 -5.32 -7.08
CA LEU A 754 -4.19 -5.57 -6.56
C LEU A 754 -5.20 -4.86 -7.46
N VAL A 755 -6.06 -5.60 -8.14
CA VAL A 755 -6.91 -5.07 -9.23
C VAL A 755 -8.39 -5.37 -9.01
N THR A 756 -9.25 -4.38 -9.24
CA THR A 756 -10.72 -4.55 -9.19
C THR A 756 -11.39 -4.48 -10.59
N THR A 757 -10.77 -5.04 -11.63
CA THR A 757 -11.15 -4.80 -13.05
C THR A 757 -12.26 -5.67 -13.60
N GLY A 758 -13.41 -5.08 -13.90
CA GLY A 758 -14.43 -5.69 -14.76
C GLY A 758 -14.11 -5.59 -16.25
N GLN A 759 -13.89 -6.75 -16.88
CA GLN A 759 -13.88 -6.93 -18.34
C GLN A 759 -15.00 -7.87 -18.82
N GLU A 760 -16.24 -7.66 -18.36
CA GLU A 760 -17.43 -8.30 -18.97
C GLU A 760 -17.94 -7.49 -20.18
N GLN A 761 -17.09 -7.35 -21.22
CA GLN A 761 -17.44 -6.69 -22.49
C GLN A 761 -18.63 -7.36 -23.21
N TYR A 762 -18.97 -8.60 -22.85
CA TYR A 762 -19.93 -9.45 -23.56
C TYR A 762 -21.39 -9.37 -23.07
N GLU A 763 -21.66 -8.91 -21.84
CA GLU A 763 -23.04 -8.80 -21.32
C GLU A 763 -23.46 -7.36 -20.93
N GLY A 764 -22.54 -6.39 -20.93
CA GLY A 764 -22.86 -4.96 -20.75
C GLY A 764 -23.24 -4.52 -19.33
N VAL A 765 -23.12 -5.42 -18.35
CA VAL A 765 -23.47 -5.17 -16.94
C VAL A 765 -22.20 -4.85 -16.13
N PHE A 766 -21.88 -3.57 -15.97
CA PHE A 766 -20.71 -3.11 -15.20
C PHE A 766 -20.93 -3.20 -13.67
N ASN A 767 -20.80 -4.42 -13.14
CA ASN A 767 -20.79 -4.68 -11.70
C ASN A 767 -19.37 -4.70 -11.14
N GLY A 768 -19.04 -3.71 -10.30
CA GLY A 768 -17.72 -3.54 -9.71
C GLY A 768 -17.25 -4.71 -8.85
N TRP A 769 -15.95 -4.71 -8.60
CA TRP A 769 -15.23 -5.67 -7.76
C TRP A 769 -14.69 -4.94 -6.54
N HIS A 770 -14.60 -5.65 -5.42
CA HIS A 770 -14.25 -5.09 -4.11
C HIS A 770 -13.12 -5.90 -3.47
N ILE A 771 -12.05 -5.22 -3.04
CA ILE A 771 -10.98 -5.82 -2.23
C ILE A 771 -11.07 -5.22 -0.83
N PHE A 772 -11.38 -6.07 0.15
CA PHE A 772 -11.58 -5.72 1.55
C PHE A 772 -10.55 -6.45 2.41
N ALA A 773 -9.97 -5.79 3.43
CA ALA A 773 -9.12 -6.46 4.43
C ALA A 773 -7.99 -7.30 3.80
N SER A 774 -7.06 -6.65 3.08
CA SER A 774 -5.86 -7.31 2.52
C SER A 774 -4.60 -6.66 3.10
N GLU A 775 -3.60 -7.46 3.44
CA GLU A 775 -2.28 -6.96 3.89
C GLU A 775 -1.19 -7.30 2.87
N VAL A 776 -0.49 -6.29 2.38
CA VAL A 776 0.75 -6.40 1.59
C VAL A 776 1.88 -5.86 2.46
N ARG A 777 2.66 -6.74 3.06
CA ARG A 777 3.59 -6.37 4.14
C ARG A 777 4.97 -7.02 4.02
N ASN A 778 6.03 -6.34 4.42
CA ASN A 778 7.42 -6.87 4.43
C ASN A 778 7.91 -7.47 3.08
N ASN A 779 7.30 -7.15 1.94
CA ASN A 779 7.74 -7.65 0.64
C ASN A 779 8.94 -6.84 0.11
N LEU A 780 9.81 -7.47 -0.66
CA LEU A 780 10.88 -6.83 -1.42
C LEU A 780 10.52 -6.80 -2.91
N VAL A 781 10.51 -5.62 -3.51
CA VAL A 781 10.45 -5.42 -4.96
C VAL A 781 11.72 -4.68 -5.37
N ASP A 782 12.58 -5.30 -6.17
CA ASP A 782 13.87 -4.74 -6.59
C ASP A 782 14.04 -4.79 -8.11
N GLY A 783 13.74 -3.67 -8.76
CA GLY A 783 13.75 -3.50 -10.22
C GLY A 783 12.40 -3.82 -10.87
N GLU A 784 11.90 -2.86 -11.65
CA GLU A 784 10.78 -3.05 -12.58
C GLU A 784 11.29 -3.19 -14.02
N ASN A 785 10.60 -3.99 -14.84
CA ASN A 785 10.79 -4.01 -16.28
C ASN A 785 9.86 -2.99 -16.96
N LYS A 786 10.48 -1.94 -17.51
CA LYS A 786 9.83 -0.72 -18.02
C LYS A 786 8.63 -0.97 -18.93
N CYS A 787 7.52 -0.32 -18.58
CA CYS A 787 6.37 -0.19 -19.46
C CYS A 787 6.78 0.49 -20.80
N PRO A 788 6.27 0.03 -21.95
CA PRO A 788 6.50 0.70 -23.23
C PRO A 788 6.03 2.16 -23.19
N PRO A 789 6.85 3.17 -23.55
CA PRO A 789 6.54 4.59 -23.34
C PRO A 789 5.40 5.15 -24.20
N ASN A 790 4.83 4.34 -25.10
CA ASN A 790 3.56 4.57 -25.77
C ASN A 790 2.90 3.20 -26.02
N PRO A 791 2.01 2.70 -25.16
CA PRO A 791 1.16 1.56 -25.52
C PRO A 791 0.30 1.97 -26.73
N PRO A 792 0.21 1.16 -27.81
CA PRO A 792 -0.59 1.55 -28.97
C PRO A 792 -2.05 1.75 -28.58
N SER A 793 -2.75 2.73 -29.18
CA SER A 793 -4.07 3.20 -28.71
C SER A 793 -5.22 2.17 -28.82
N SER A 794 -4.96 0.97 -29.32
CA SER A 794 -5.85 -0.20 -29.27
C SER A 794 -5.74 -1.01 -27.97
N TYR A 795 -4.63 -0.88 -27.24
CA TYR A 795 -4.40 -1.57 -25.97
C TYR A 795 -4.89 -0.70 -24.83
N ASN A 796 -5.99 -1.11 -24.18
CA ASN A 796 -6.26 -0.64 -22.83
C ASN A 796 -5.10 -1.06 -21.92
N LEU A 797 -4.59 -0.13 -21.10
CA LEU A 797 -3.59 -0.43 -20.05
C LEU A 797 -4.02 -1.62 -19.15
N ILE A 798 -5.34 -1.83 -19.01
CA ILE A 798 -6.01 -2.96 -18.35
C ILE A 798 -5.52 -4.35 -18.85
N ILE A 799 -5.17 -4.48 -20.13
CA ILE A 799 -4.76 -5.74 -20.77
C ILE A 799 -3.21 -5.82 -20.92
N ALA A 800 -2.53 -4.70 -20.74
CA ALA A 800 -1.11 -4.57 -21.00
C ALA A 800 -0.20 -5.24 -19.95
N GLY A 801 -0.74 -5.75 -18.82
CA GLY A 801 0.05 -6.30 -17.69
C GLY A 801 1.04 -5.30 -17.05
N CYS A 802 0.99 -4.05 -17.51
CA CYS A 802 1.92 -2.97 -17.21
C CYS A 802 1.54 -2.32 -15.88
N ILE A 803 1.98 -2.94 -14.78
CA ILE A 803 2.01 -2.32 -13.45
C ILE A 803 2.89 -1.07 -13.56
N THR A 804 2.46 0.07 -13.00
CA THR A 804 3.21 1.34 -13.17
C THR A 804 4.12 1.67 -11.98
N GLY A 805 4.30 0.73 -11.05
CA GLY A 805 5.05 0.94 -9.83
C GLY A 805 5.04 -0.31 -8.95
N GLY A 806 6.02 -0.46 -8.08
CA GLY A 806 6.33 -1.74 -7.43
C GLY A 806 5.21 -2.38 -6.61
N ILE A 807 4.28 -1.57 -6.07
CA ILE A 807 3.01 -2.02 -5.49
C ILE A 807 1.88 -1.11 -6.00
N ASP A 808 0.92 -1.62 -6.77
CA ASP A 808 -0.09 -0.81 -7.47
C ASP A 808 -1.53 -1.31 -7.21
N LEU A 809 -2.38 -0.44 -6.66
CA LEU A 809 -3.78 -0.71 -6.32
C LEU A 809 -4.72 -0.07 -7.36
N TRP A 810 -5.24 -0.89 -8.26
CA TRP A 810 -6.07 -0.48 -9.39
C TRP A 810 -7.56 -0.67 -9.09
N TYR A 811 -8.33 0.43 -9.00
CA TYR A 811 -9.77 0.36 -8.75
C TYR A 811 -10.62 0.67 -9.99
N THR A 812 -11.74 -0.01 -10.21
CA THR A 812 -12.66 0.34 -11.30
C THR A 812 -13.67 1.45 -10.95
N PRO A 813 -14.00 2.31 -11.93
CA PRO A 813 -15.23 3.09 -11.93
C PRO A 813 -16.48 2.22 -12.10
N THR A 814 -17.42 2.35 -11.17
CA THR A 814 -18.77 1.76 -11.26
C THR A 814 -19.67 2.57 -12.19
N ALA A 815 -20.75 1.95 -12.69
CA ALA A 815 -21.67 2.59 -13.62
C ALA A 815 -22.38 3.84 -13.02
N ILE A 816 -22.76 4.75 -13.92
CA ILE A 816 -23.18 6.15 -13.68
C ILE A 816 -24.31 6.34 -12.62
N ASN A 817 -25.11 5.31 -12.35
CA ASN A 817 -26.41 5.44 -11.66
C ASN A 817 -26.46 4.95 -10.19
N THR A 818 -25.35 4.55 -9.58
CA THR A 818 -25.30 4.10 -8.15
C THR A 818 -24.32 4.89 -7.29
N PRO A 819 -24.76 6.02 -6.69
CA PRO A 819 -23.98 6.75 -5.70
C PRO A 819 -23.75 5.96 -4.40
N GLY A 820 -22.49 5.85 -3.95
CA GLY A 820 -22.10 5.45 -2.59
C GLY A 820 -21.07 4.31 -2.49
N VAL A 821 -21.09 3.39 -3.45
CA VAL A 821 -20.32 2.12 -3.41
C VAL A 821 -18.81 2.30 -3.30
N VAL A 822 -18.18 1.59 -2.36
CA VAL A 822 -16.73 1.56 -2.06
C VAL A 822 -16.03 0.40 -2.79
N SER A 823 -14.95 0.66 -3.53
CA SER A 823 -14.20 -0.37 -4.29
C SER A 823 -13.02 -0.98 -3.52
N LEU A 824 -12.43 -0.25 -2.56
CA LEU A 824 -11.28 -0.68 -1.75
C LEU A 824 -11.52 -0.23 -0.30
N TYR A 825 -11.44 -1.16 0.65
CA TYR A 825 -11.66 -0.90 2.08
C TYR A 825 -10.64 -1.66 2.93
N ASN A 826 -9.99 -1.00 3.89
CA ASN A 826 -9.07 -1.64 4.85
C ASN A 826 -7.94 -2.44 4.16
N ASN A 827 -7.26 -1.83 3.19
CA ASN A 827 -6.04 -2.41 2.63
C ASN A 827 -4.82 -1.84 3.37
N LEU A 828 -3.98 -2.73 3.87
CA LEU A 828 -2.74 -2.43 4.58
C LEU A 828 -1.56 -2.63 3.62
N ILE A 829 -0.74 -1.60 3.44
CA ILE A 829 0.53 -1.66 2.72
C ILE A 829 1.61 -1.16 3.68
N SER A 830 2.36 -2.05 4.32
CA SER A 830 3.31 -1.66 5.37
C SER A 830 4.65 -2.38 5.35
N HIS A 831 5.71 -1.69 5.79
CA HIS A 831 7.07 -2.23 5.90
C HIS A 831 7.69 -2.79 4.59
N ASN A 832 7.05 -2.61 3.43
CA ASN A 832 7.57 -3.11 2.17
C ASN A 832 8.80 -2.30 1.74
N THR A 833 9.73 -2.96 1.06
CA THR A 833 10.91 -2.33 0.48
C THR A 833 10.79 -2.36 -1.05
N VAL A 834 10.60 -1.20 -1.66
CA VAL A 834 10.50 -1.03 -3.12
C VAL A 834 11.73 -0.29 -3.63
N LYS A 835 12.42 -0.85 -4.62
CA LYS A 835 13.68 -0.32 -5.16
C LYS A 835 13.67 -0.26 -6.68
N LYS A 836 14.20 0.83 -7.23
CA LYS A 836 14.33 1.06 -8.69
C LYS A 836 13.01 0.95 -9.47
N ALA A 837 11.89 1.28 -8.81
CA ALA A 837 10.58 1.43 -9.45
C ALA A 837 10.60 2.66 -10.36
N ASP A 838 10.61 2.50 -11.67
CA ASP A 838 10.84 3.61 -12.61
C ASP A 838 9.79 3.87 -13.68
N ASP A 839 8.62 3.24 -13.55
CA ASP A 839 7.40 3.58 -14.28
C ASP A 839 6.56 4.68 -13.60
N TRP A 840 5.51 5.16 -14.28
CA TRP A 840 4.80 6.42 -13.98
C TRP A 840 4.13 6.53 -12.59
N GLY A 841 3.80 5.41 -11.95
CA GLY A 841 3.18 5.36 -10.62
C GLY A 841 4.18 5.52 -9.46
N GLY A 842 5.46 5.21 -9.68
CA GLY A 842 6.50 5.32 -8.65
C GLY A 842 6.59 4.09 -7.75
N GLY A 843 7.04 4.25 -6.51
CA GLY A 843 7.23 3.12 -5.59
C GLY A 843 5.93 2.41 -5.18
N ILE A 844 4.88 3.16 -4.83
CA ILE A 844 3.57 2.61 -4.47
C ILE A 844 2.48 3.49 -5.09
N ALA A 845 1.46 2.90 -5.72
CA ALA A 845 0.38 3.64 -6.38
C ALA A 845 -1.03 3.18 -5.98
N ILE A 846 -1.98 4.12 -5.99
CA ILE A 846 -3.42 3.88 -5.83
C ILE A 846 -4.12 4.68 -6.92
N ARG A 847 -4.80 4.02 -7.87
CA ARG A 847 -5.26 4.68 -9.11
C ARG A 847 -6.44 4.01 -9.82
N PRO A 848 -7.19 4.75 -10.65
CA PRO A 848 -8.27 4.16 -11.45
C PRO A 848 -7.74 3.27 -12.59
N ALA A 849 -8.48 2.20 -12.88
CA ALA A 849 -8.21 1.31 -14.00
C ALA A 849 -8.75 1.88 -15.33
N GLY A 850 -7.85 2.45 -16.15
CA GLY A 850 -8.11 2.83 -17.54
C GLY A 850 -8.56 4.27 -17.78
N GLY A 851 -8.30 4.77 -19.00
CA GLY A 851 -8.50 6.17 -19.42
C GLY A 851 -9.95 6.59 -19.70
N VAL A 852 -10.91 6.19 -18.86
CA VAL A 852 -12.35 6.45 -19.09
C VAL A 852 -12.78 7.87 -18.68
N SER A 853 -12.60 8.82 -19.60
CA SER A 853 -12.95 10.26 -19.44
C SER A 853 -14.45 10.59 -19.30
N LYS A 854 -15.30 9.61 -18.96
CA LYS A 854 -16.77 9.72 -18.90
C LYS A 854 -17.46 8.93 -17.77
N ILE A 855 -16.72 8.25 -16.89
CA ILE A 855 -17.29 7.54 -15.75
C ILE A 855 -16.71 8.14 -14.47
N THR A 856 -17.54 8.41 -13.47
CA THR A 856 -17.09 8.91 -12.17
C THR A 856 -16.91 7.74 -11.20
N PRO A 857 -15.68 7.23 -10.96
CA PRO A 857 -15.46 6.28 -9.86
C PRO A 857 -15.85 6.89 -8.52
N ARG A 858 -16.09 6.04 -7.52
CA ARG A 858 -16.44 6.46 -6.17
C ARG A 858 -15.59 5.76 -5.13
N ILE A 859 -15.06 6.57 -4.21
CA ILE A 859 -14.63 6.23 -2.85
C ILE A 859 -13.81 4.93 -2.75
N VAL A 860 -12.51 5.07 -2.96
CA VAL A 860 -11.50 4.25 -2.27
C VAL A 860 -11.43 4.75 -0.82
N PHE A 861 -11.38 3.86 0.18
CA PHE A 861 -11.57 4.23 1.59
C PHE A 861 -10.68 3.46 2.58
N GLY A 862 -10.20 4.13 3.63
CA GLY A 862 -9.64 3.47 4.82
C GLY A 862 -8.43 2.59 4.53
N ASN A 863 -7.51 3.05 3.69
CA ASN A 863 -6.30 2.29 3.32
C ASN A 863 -5.08 2.89 4.05
N LEU A 864 -4.21 2.02 4.58
CA LEU A 864 -3.10 2.39 5.45
C LEU A 864 -1.78 2.09 4.74
N LEU A 865 -1.02 3.14 4.42
CA LEU A 865 0.30 3.03 3.80
C LEU A 865 1.34 3.55 4.80
N PHE A 866 2.10 2.67 5.45
CA PHE A 866 3.05 3.11 6.48
C PHE A 866 4.36 2.32 6.60
N GLN A 867 5.41 2.99 7.07
CA GLN A 867 6.76 2.45 7.27
C GLN A 867 7.39 1.76 6.02
N ASN A 868 6.80 1.93 4.83
CA ASN A 868 7.39 1.42 3.59
C ASN A 868 8.67 2.20 3.26
N THR A 869 9.69 1.50 2.77
CA THR A 869 10.96 2.10 2.31
C THR A 869 11.03 2.05 0.79
N ILE A 870 11.11 3.22 0.15
CA ILE A 870 11.15 3.37 -1.30
C ILE A 870 12.51 3.97 -1.68
N GLU A 871 13.27 3.29 -2.53
CA GLU A 871 14.66 3.65 -2.86
C GLU A 871 14.89 3.76 -4.37
N ASN A 872 15.58 4.82 -4.82
CA ASN A 872 16.00 5.01 -6.21
C ASN A 872 14.87 4.96 -7.26
N SER A 873 13.65 5.40 -6.91
CA SER A 873 12.57 5.67 -7.87
C SER A 873 12.76 7.05 -8.53
N PRO A 874 12.99 7.11 -9.85
CA PRO A 874 13.21 8.37 -10.57
C PRO A 874 11.92 9.04 -11.03
N THR A 875 10.75 8.43 -10.80
CA THR A 875 9.43 9.01 -11.09
C THR A 875 8.83 9.60 -9.83
N ASN A 876 8.13 8.80 -9.01
CA ASN A 876 7.35 9.24 -7.85
C ASN A 876 7.63 8.39 -6.60
N GLY A 877 7.42 8.97 -5.42
CA GLY A 877 7.42 8.21 -4.16
C GLY A 877 6.17 7.35 -3.99
N ILE A 878 5.06 7.97 -3.57
CA ILE A 878 3.72 7.36 -3.50
C ILE A 878 2.77 8.17 -4.39
N GLY A 879 2.13 7.52 -5.37
CA GLY A 879 1.19 8.13 -6.31
C GLY A 879 -0.27 7.80 -6.01
N ILE A 880 -1.01 8.74 -5.40
CA ILE A 880 -2.47 8.61 -5.19
C ILE A 880 -3.18 9.40 -6.30
N ILE A 881 -3.62 8.71 -7.36
CA ILE A 881 -4.10 9.38 -8.57
C ILE A 881 -5.61 9.63 -8.50
N ASN A 882 -5.99 10.91 -8.65
CA ASN A 882 -7.35 11.46 -8.79
C ASN A 882 -8.09 11.71 -7.45
N ASN A 883 -8.76 12.87 -7.38
CA ASN A 883 -9.63 13.43 -6.31
C ASN A 883 -10.72 12.53 -5.69
N LEU A 884 -10.78 11.24 -6.04
CA LEU A 884 -11.84 10.29 -5.68
C LEU A 884 -11.38 9.21 -4.68
N VAL A 885 -10.12 9.26 -4.25
CA VAL A 885 -9.59 8.56 -3.08
C VAL A 885 -9.91 9.34 -1.80
N TRP A 886 -10.49 8.67 -0.81
CA TRP A 886 -10.88 9.23 0.50
C TRP A 886 -10.16 8.46 1.62
N ASN A 887 -9.83 9.14 2.71
CA ASN A 887 -9.37 8.55 3.97
C ASN A 887 -8.28 7.46 3.77
N THR A 888 -7.29 7.79 2.93
CA THR A 888 -6.04 7.03 2.85
C THR A 888 -5.02 7.70 3.74
N ILE A 889 -4.30 6.91 4.53
CA ILE A 889 -3.48 7.40 5.64
C ILE A 889 -2.01 7.05 5.41
N LEU A 890 -1.15 8.06 5.48
CA LEU A 890 0.30 7.95 5.29
C LEU A 890 1.02 8.17 6.62
N TYR A 891 1.93 7.26 7.00
CA TYR A 891 2.73 7.37 8.23
C TYR A 891 4.15 6.79 8.08
N LYS A 892 5.18 7.53 8.53
CA LYS A 892 6.61 7.10 8.56
C LYS A 892 7.16 6.42 7.28
N ASN A 893 6.54 6.62 6.10
CA ASN A 893 7.09 6.10 4.83
C ASN A 893 8.40 6.82 4.49
N ASN A 894 9.41 6.06 4.09
CA ASN A 894 10.79 6.52 3.89
C ASN A 894 11.15 6.57 2.40
N PHE A 895 11.78 7.66 1.97
CA PHE A 895 12.09 7.95 0.57
C PHE A 895 13.58 8.27 0.41
N LYS A 896 14.37 7.31 -0.09
CA LYS A 896 15.82 7.46 -0.28
C LYS A 896 16.16 7.63 -1.75
N ASP A 897 16.94 8.66 -2.06
CA ASP A 897 17.42 8.97 -3.42
C ASP A 897 16.33 9.14 -4.50
N ASN A 898 15.07 9.29 -4.08
CA ASN A 898 13.91 9.57 -4.92
C ASN A 898 13.75 11.10 -5.13
N LYS A 899 12.91 11.49 -6.08
CA LYS A 899 12.43 12.89 -6.24
C LYS A 899 11.39 13.31 -5.19
N GLY A 900 11.56 12.87 -3.95
CA GLY A 900 10.67 13.22 -2.84
C GLY A 900 9.23 12.69 -2.98
N ILE A 901 8.30 13.41 -2.36
CA ILE A 901 6.87 13.09 -2.30
C ILE A 901 6.13 13.95 -3.33
N ASP A 902 6.25 13.60 -4.61
CA ASP A 902 5.40 14.13 -5.68
C ASP A 902 4.01 13.46 -5.61
N ILE A 903 3.22 13.79 -4.57
CA ILE A 903 1.78 13.46 -4.56
C ILE A 903 1.08 14.37 -5.56
N TYR A 904 0.92 13.84 -6.77
CA TYR A 904 -0.07 14.32 -7.72
C TYR A 904 -1.46 14.25 -7.09
N ASP A 905 -2.11 15.41 -6.94
CA ASP A 905 -3.53 15.51 -6.60
C ASP A 905 -3.93 14.79 -5.29
N LEU A 906 -3.45 15.29 -4.14
CA LEU A 906 -3.89 14.88 -2.80
C LEU A 906 -5.43 14.78 -2.77
N GLY A 907 -5.95 13.54 -2.86
CA GLY A 907 -7.40 13.29 -2.79
C GLY A 907 -7.95 13.92 -1.52
N THR A 908 -9.07 14.65 -1.64
CA THR A 908 -9.54 15.69 -0.68
C THR A 908 -9.65 15.31 0.81
N ASN A 909 -9.46 14.03 1.17
CA ASN A 909 -9.45 13.54 2.55
C ASN A 909 -8.24 12.59 2.81
N THR A 910 -7.07 12.85 2.22
CA THR A 910 -5.82 12.10 2.50
C THR A 910 -5.19 12.60 3.79
N VAL A 911 -4.92 11.70 4.74
CA VAL A 911 -4.39 12.04 6.07
C VAL A 911 -2.90 11.70 6.14
N ILE A 912 -2.05 12.70 6.34
CA ILE A 912 -0.63 12.47 6.66
C ILE A 912 -0.49 12.58 8.18
N VAL A 913 -0.23 11.45 8.83
CA VAL A 913 0.02 11.40 10.27
C VAL A 913 1.45 11.90 10.50
N ASN A 914 1.58 13.17 10.86
CA ASN A 914 2.83 13.71 11.37
C ASN A 914 2.67 13.86 12.88
N LEU A 915 3.38 13.04 13.64
CA LEU A 915 3.51 13.25 15.07
C LEU A 915 4.56 14.35 15.26
N TYR A 916 4.13 15.47 15.82
CA TYR A 916 5.00 16.61 16.10
C TYR A 916 4.79 17.04 17.55
N CYS A 917 5.89 17.10 18.30
CA CYS A 917 5.93 17.81 19.56
C CYS A 917 5.38 19.24 19.36
N GLY A 918 4.28 19.57 20.04
CA GLY A 918 3.53 20.81 19.84
C GLY A 918 2.12 20.65 19.24
N ASP A 919 1.65 19.44 18.90
CA ASP A 919 0.34 19.23 18.23
C ASP A 919 -0.89 19.32 19.16
N GLY A 920 -0.68 19.29 20.49
CA GLY A 920 -1.76 19.29 21.49
C GLY A 920 -2.15 17.90 22.02
N GLN A 921 -1.41 16.83 21.69
CA GLN A 921 -1.58 15.48 22.23
C GLN A 921 -0.23 14.80 22.49
N VAL A 922 -0.21 13.87 23.46
CA VAL A 922 0.98 13.03 23.73
C VAL A 922 0.81 11.70 22.97
N THR A 923 1.72 11.42 22.04
CA THR A 923 1.60 10.35 21.03
C THR A 923 2.89 9.54 20.86
N GLY A 924 2.83 8.36 20.22
CA GLY A 924 4.04 7.59 19.85
C GLY A 924 5.02 7.35 21.02
N SER A 925 6.22 7.94 20.90
CA SER A 925 7.34 7.92 21.87
C SER A 925 7.35 9.13 22.84
N GLU A 926 6.37 10.02 22.76
CA GLU A 926 6.33 11.26 23.53
C GLU A 926 5.96 11.00 25.01
N VAL A 927 6.68 11.67 25.91
CA VAL A 927 6.48 11.62 27.37
C VAL A 927 5.56 12.75 27.85
N CYS A 928 5.47 13.81 27.06
CA CYS A 928 4.65 15.01 27.25
C CYS A 928 4.45 15.67 25.88
N ASP A 929 3.68 16.76 25.82
CA ASP A 929 3.51 17.58 24.61
C ASP A 929 3.62 19.06 24.97
N ASP A 930 4.26 19.87 24.11
CA ASP A 930 4.43 21.31 24.34
C ASP A 930 3.22 22.15 23.89
N GLY A 931 2.30 21.61 23.08
CA GLY A 931 0.99 22.19 22.84
C GLY A 931 0.11 22.19 24.09
N LEU A 932 0.15 21.10 24.87
CA LEU A 932 -0.53 20.93 26.15
C LEU A 932 0.23 21.54 27.34
N GLN A 933 1.57 21.51 27.33
CA GLN A 933 2.39 21.78 28.52
C GLN A 933 3.63 22.66 28.23
N GLY A 934 3.69 23.42 27.14
CA GLY A 934 4.88 24.17 26.73
C GLY A 934 5.13 25.51 27.43
N LYS A 935 4.22 25.99 28.28
CA LYS A 935 4.35 27.29 28.99
C LYS A 935 3.89 27.22 30.43
N CYS A 936 4.63 27.85 31.34
CA CYS A 936 4.16 28.09 32.70
C CYS A 936 3.02 29.11 32.71
N ALA A 937 2.07 28.94 33.63
CA ALA A 937 1.10 29.99 33.92
C ALA A 937 1.78 31.20 34.59
N TYR A 938 1.33 32.41 34.24
CA TYR A 938 1.80 33.65 34.83
C TYR A 938 1.60 33.67 36.36
N GLY A 939 2.56 34.21 37.09
CA GLY A 939 2.57 34.27 38.56
C GLY A 939 3.13 33.03 39.27
N LEU A 940 3.48 31.95 38.55
CA LEU A 940 4.23 30.82 39.12
C LEU A 940 5.71 31.18 39.26
N LYS A 941 6.35 30.78 40.37
CA LYS A 941 7.81 30.95 40.57
C LYS A 941 8.66 29.75 40.12
N SER A 942 8.00 28.67 39.73
CA SER A 942 8.60 27.47 39.13
C SER A 942 7.48 26.65 38.48
N CYS A 943 7.71 26.09 37.29
CA CYS A 943 6.88 25.01 36.76
C CYS A 943 7.73 24.01 35.95
N GLN A 944 7.14 22.87 35.60
CA GLN A 944 7.67 21.99 34.57
C GLN A 944 6.89 22.16 33.27
N VAL A 945 7.59 22.15 32.14
CA VAL A 945 7.05 22.17 30.79
C VAL A 945 7.59 20.98 30.01
N CYS A 946 6.99 20.67 28.87
CA CYS A 946 7.57 19.65 27.99
C CYS A 946 8.87 20.14 27.32
N SER A 947 9.83 19.23 27.12
CA SER A 947 10.98 19.47 26.24
C SER A 947 10.53 19.65 24.79
N ALA A 948 11.20 20.50 24.00
CA ALA A 948 10.92 20.69 22.56
C ALA A 948 11.23 19.46 21.66
N GLN A 949 11.63 18.33 22.26
CA GLN A 949 11.76 17.02 21.62
C GLN A 949 10.76 15.99 22.17
N CYS A 950 9.85 16.43 23.06
CA CYS A 950 8.84 15.64 23.77
C CYS A 950 9.34 14.39 24.53
N THR A 951 10.65 14.25 24.73
CA THR A 951 11.28 13.14 25.47
C THR A 951 11.21 13.25 27.00
N GLY A 952 10.76 14.38 27.57
CA GLY A 952 10.59 14.51 29.01
C GLY A 952 10.22 15.91 29.51
N LEU A 953 9.89 16.00 30.80
CA LEU A 953 9.56 17.27 31.45
C LEU A 953 10.83 18.01 31.91
N VAL A 954 10.97 19.26 31.49
CA VAL A 954 12.07 20.18 31.83
C VAL A 954 11.55 21.35 32.68
N SER A 955 12.44 22.14 33.27
CA SER A 955 12.01 23.35 34.00
C SER A 955 11.58 24.43 33.01
N GLY A 956 10.36 24.95 33.19
CA GLY A 956 9.78 25.96 32.30
C GLY A 956 10.21 27.39 32.63
N LYS A 957 10.22 28.25 31.60
CA LYS A 957 10.28 29.69 31.79
C LYS A 957 9.00 30.16 32.49
N THR A 958 9.16 30.87 33.59
CA THR A 958 8.09 31.50 34.37
C THR A 958 8.11 33.00 34.15
N SER A 959 6.94 33.63 34.21
CA SER A 959 6.80 35.09 34.11
C SER A 959 5.90 35.61 35.25
N TYR A 960 6.31 36.70 35.89
CA TYR A 960 5.57 37.37 36.96
C TYR A 960 6.10 38.80 37.19
N CYS A 961 5.21 39.77 37.37
CA CYS A 961 5.52 41.15 37.77
C CYS A 961 6.53 41.19 38.94
N GLY A 962 7.69 41.82 38.71
CA GLY A 962 8.89 41.70 39.54
C GLY A 962 9.97 40.73 39.04
N ASP A 963 9.90 40.24 37.79
CA ASP A 963 10.93 39.42 37.14
C ASP A 963 11.86 40.21 36.19
N SER A 964 11.60 41.51 36.01
CA SER A 964 12.35 42.43 35.11
C SER A 964 12.17 42.20 33.60
N VAL A 965 11.08 41.56 33.16
CA VAL A 965 10.66 41.45 31.75
C VAL A 965 9.21 41.94 31.60
N CYS A 966 8.94 42.80 30.61
CA CYS A 966 7.61 43.39 30.42
C CYS A 966 6.68 42.47 29.59
N ASP A 967 5.85 41.66 30.23
CA ASP A 967 4.84 40.85 29.53
C ASP A 967 3.60 41.70 29.21
N VAL A 968 3.67 42.47 28.10
CA VAL A 968 2.59 43.34 27.59
C VAL A 968 1.24 42.65 27.35
N LYS A 969 1.15 41.32 27.46
CA LYS A 969 -0.10 40.55 27.34
C LYS A 969 -0.75 40.26 28.70
N ASN A 970 0.05 40.11 29.76
CA ASN A 970 -0.41 39.79 31.12
C ASN A 970 -0.27 40.97 32.11
N GLU A 971 0.50 42.00 31.74
CA GLU A 971 0.89 43.11 32.60
C GLU A 971 0.42 44.45 32.03
N SER A 972 0.09 45.39 32.92
CA SER A 972 -0.31 46.73 32.50
C SER A 972 0.93 47.59 32.15
N THR A 973 0.74 48.67 31.39
CA THR A 973 1.81 49.65 31.15
C THR A 973 2.37 50.25 32.44
N ALA A 974 1.56 50.35 33.51
CA ALA A 974 2.03 50.77 34.82
C ALA A 974 2.86 49.69 35.55
N ASN A 975 2.61 48.40 35.27
CA ASN A 975 3.41 47.29 35.78
C ASN A 975 4.77 47.24 35.06
N CYS A 976 4.78 47.34 33.72
CA CYS A 976 6.04 47.41 32.96
C CYS A 976 6.90 48.64 33.34
N GLN A 977 6.27 49.77 33.72
CA GLN A 977 6.99 50.90 34.32
C GLN A 977 7.52 50.60 35.73
N GLN A 978 6.93 49.66 36.45
CA GLN A 978 7.38 49.21 37.77
C GLN A 978 8.57 48.25 37.68
N ASP A 979 8.65 47.44 36.62
CA ASP A 979 9.76 46.54 36.31
C ASP A 979 10.94 47.24 35.57
N CYS A 980 10.66 48.12 34.61
CA CYS A 980 11.69 48.77 33.76
C CYS A 980 11.90 50.29 33.97
N GLY A 981 11.01 51.00 34.67
CA GLY A 981 11.12 52.45 34.87
C GLY A 981 10.96 53.31 33.59
N ASN A 982 11.50 54.53 33.64
CA ASN A 982 11.26 55.57 32.63
C ASN A 982 12.01 55.39 31.29
N ALA A 983 12.79 54.32 31.11
CA ALA A 983 13.53 54.05 29.86
C ALA A 983 12.70 53.30 28.79
N CYS A 984 11.45 52.94 29.10
CA CYS A 984 10.57 52.18 28.20
C CYS A 984 9.88 53.08 27.17
N LEU A 985 10.57 53.41 26.07
CA LEU A 985 10.11 54.36 25.03
C LEU A 985 9.53 53.69 23.78
N LEU A 986 8.57 52.78 23.94
CA LEU A 986 8.04 51.98 22.82
C LEU A 986 7.12 52.76 21.85
N ASP A 987 6.61 53.94 22.23
CA ASP A 987 5.71 54.72 21.36
C ASP A 987 6.39 55.16 20.06
N LYS A 988 5.75 54.79 18.93
CA LYS A 988 6.23 54.96 17.55
C LYS A 988 7.66 54.46 17.28
N MET A 989 8.16 53.51 18.06
CA MET A 989 9.41 52.80 17.71
C MET A 989 9.19 51.97 16.44
N ILE A 990 10.13 52.08 15.49
CA ILE A 990 10.12 51.33 14.23
C ILE A 990 10.82 49.98 14.44
N SER A 991 12.06 50.04 14.93
CA SER A 991 12.97 48.92 15.16
C SER A 991 14.00 49.25 16.23
N TRP A 992 14.54 48.21 16.89
CA TRP A 992 15.61 48.31 17.89
C TRP A 992 16.53 47.08 17.81
N TRP A 993 17.83 47.28 17.61
CA TRP A 993 18.84 46.23 17.54
C TRP A 993 19.76 46.32 18.76
N SER A 994 19.58 45.38 19.69
CA SER A 994 20.33 45.27 20.95
C SER A 994 21.63 44.46 20.84
N ALA A 995 21.99 44.00 19.63
CA ALA A 995 23.25 43.31 19.31
C ALA A 995 23.64 42.10 20.19
N GLU A 996 22.69 41.47 20.88
CA GLU A 996 22.94 40.35 21.82
C GLU A 996 23.29 39.03 21.12
N GLY A 997 24.50 38.96 20.56
CA GLY A 997 25.04 37.79 19.84
C GLY A 997 24.35 37.48 18.51
N ASN A 998 23.45 38.35 18.05
CA ASN A 998 22.68 38.21 16.82
C ASN A 998 22.22 39.59 16.29
N ALA A 999 21.73 39.63 15.05
CA ALA A 999 21.34 40.87 14.35
C ALA A 999 19.81 41.06 14.22
N LYS A 1000 19.00 40.43 15.07
CA LYS A 1000 17.53 40.62 15.06
C LYS A 1000 17.12 42.02 15.51
N ASP A 1001 15.98 42.45 14.98
CA ASP A 1001 15.19 43.55 15.52
C ASP A 1001 14.37 43.02 16.72
N MET A 1002 14.40 43.71 17.85
CA MET A 1002 13.63 43.39 19.06
C MET A 1002 12.12 43.51 18.84
N LEU A 1003 11.67 44.21 17.79
CA LEU A 1003 10.27 44.25 17.35
C LEU A 1003 9.97 43.16 16.29
N GLU A 1004 10.93 42.28 16.01
CA GLU A 1004 10.95 41.21 15.00
C GLU A 1004 10.65 41.60 13.53
N LYS A 1005 10.58 42.90 13.21
CA LYS A 1005 10.27 43.40 11.85
C LYS A 1005 11.49 43.40 10.94
N ASN A 1006 12.53 44.16 11.31
CA ASN A 1006 13.62 44.52 10.40
C ASN A 1006 14.93 43.82 10.80
N ASN A 1007 14.93 42.50 10.71
CA ASN A 1007 16.08 41.67 11.08
C ASN A 1007 17.25 41.83 10.10
N GLY A 1008 18.47 42.01 10.64
CA GLY A 1008 19.69 42.21 9.87
C GLY A 1008 20.47 40.92 9.55
N ILE A 1009 21.36 41.03 8.55
CA ILE A 1009 22.33 40.01 8.15
C ILE A 1009 23.74 40.60 8.23
N PRO A 1010 24.68 40.00 8.98
CA PRO A 1010 26.08 40.43 8.99
C PRO A 1010 26.78 40.31 7.63
N ILE A 1011 27.64 41.28 7.31
CA ILE A 1011 28.49 41.36 6.11
C ILE A 1011 29.93 41.65 6.56
N GLY A 1012 30.90 41.08 5.83
CA GLY A 1012 32.31 41.17 6.20
C GLY A 1012 32.63 40.32 7.43
N ASN A 1013 33.42 40.86 8.34
CA ASN A 1013 33.80 40.23 9.61
C ASN A 1013 33.07 40.87 10.80
N ALA A 1014 31.87 41.44 10.58
CA ALA A 1014 31.05 42.02 11.65
C ALA A 1014 30.79 40.98 12.75
N ALA A 1015 31.27 41.29 13.95
CA ALA A 1015 31.31 40.37 15.09
C ALA A 1015 30.55 40.95 16.30
N PHE A 1016 30.59 40.23 17.43
CA PHE A 1016 30.03 40.67 18.70
C PHE A 1016 31.13 40.85 19.74
N THR A 1017 31.04 41.91 20.53
CA THR A 1017 32.00 42.26 21.60
C THR A 1017 31.27 42.71 22.86
N ALA A 1018 31.97 42.94 23.98
CA ALA A 1018 31.36 43.51 25.17
C ALA A 1018 30.86 44.94 24.90
N GLY A 1019 29.56 45.15 25.06
CA GLY A 1019 28.90 46.41 24.72
C GLY A 1019 29.01 47.48 25.81
N LYS A 1020 28.20 48.52 25.66
CA LYS A 1020 27.75 49.38 26.74
C LYS A 1020 26.66 48.68 27.55
N VAL A 1021 25.80 47.92 26.88
CA VAL A 1021 24.74 47.06 27.42
C VAL A 1021 24.95 45.66 26.83
N GLY A 1022 25.21 44.64 27.65
CA GLY A 1022 25.39 43.27 27.15
C GLY A 1022 26.50 43.14 26.10
N GLN A 1023 26.12 42.97 24.83
CA GLN A 1023 27.02 42.86 23.68
C GLN A 1023 26.72 43.92 22.62
N ALA A 1024 27.78 44.45 22.01
CA ALA A 1024 27.71 45.36 20.87
C ALA A 1024 28.10 44.68 19.55
N PHE A 1025 27.63 45.22 18.43
CA PHE A 1025 28.23 44.94 17.13
C PHE A 1025 29.65 45.51 17.07
N SER A 1026 30.61 44.73 16.60
CA SER A 1026 32.03 45.07 16.49
C SER A 1026 32.44 45.11 15.02
N PHE A 1027 32.80 46.29 14.53
CA PHE A 1027 33.24 46.54 13.16
C PHE A 1027 34.73 46.90 13.16
N THR A 1028 35.57 46.09 12.50
CA THR A 1028 37.04 46.23 12.53
C THR A 1028 37.59 46.92 11.28
N SER A 1029 36.81 46.96 10.21
CA SER A 1029 37.11 47.56 8.92
C SER A 1029 35.94 48.39 8.41
N SER A 1030 36.17 49.21 7.38
CA SER A 1030 35.10 49.95 6.67
C SER A 1030 34.21 49.06 5.79
N SER A 1031 34.42 47.74 5.80
CA SER A 1031 33.64 46.73 5.07
C SER A 1031 32.88 45.75 5.98
N ASP A 1032 33.04 45.86 7.30
CA ASP A 1032 32.24 45.10 8.26
C ASP A 1032 30.95 45.88 8.53
N MET A 1033 29.79 45.27 8.27
CA MET A 1033 28.47 45.93 8.39
C MET A 1033 27.38 44.93 8.81
N ILE A 1034 26.25 45.41 9.28
CA ILE A 1034 24.98 44.70 9.31
C ILE A 1034 24.09 45.30 8.22
N ASN A 1035 23.58 44.45 7.32
CA ASN A 1035 22.64 44.84 6.28
C ASN A 1035 21.21 44.48 6.70
N ILE A 1036 20.36 45.49 6.84
CA ILE A 1036 18.94 45.35 7.20
C ILE A 1036 18.05 45.18 5.96
N GLY A 1037 18.56 45.52 4.76
CA GLY A 1037 17.80 45.52 3.52
C GLY A 1037 16.91 46.75 3.34
N ASP A 1038 16.01 46.68 2.37
CA ASP A 1038 14.91 47.63 2.16
C ASP A 1038 13.58 46.87 2.37
N PRO A 1039 12.94 46.99 3.54
CA PRO A 1039 11.74 46.22 3.88
C PRO A 1039 10.55 46.52 2.96
N ALA A 1040 9.92 45.47 2.43
CA ALA A 1040 8.81 45.59 1.48
C ALA A 1040 7.52 46.17 2.08
N ASP A 1041 7.45 46.36 3.40
CA ASP A 1041 6.37 47.08 4.08
C ASP A 1041 6.60 48.62 4.15
N GLY A 1042 7.79 49.09 3.74
CA GLY A 1042 8.19 50.50 3.81
C GLY A 1042 8.48 51.01 5.23
N SER A 1043 8.61 50.14 6.24
CA SER A 1043 8.78 50.57 7.64
C SER A 1043 9.99 51.49 7.88
N LEU A 1044 11.09 51.27 7.17
CA LEU A 1044 12.32 52.09 7.20
C LEU A 1044 12.35 53.25 6.18
N ASN A 1045 11.31 53.38 5.35
CA ASN A 1045 11.11 54.50 4.45
C ASN A 1045 10.29 55.58 5.20
N LEU A 1046 10.98 56.65 5.59
CA LEU A 1046 10.51 57.64 6.57
C LEU A 1046 9.77 58.83 5.93
N GLY A 1047 9.72 58.91 4.61
CA GLY A 1047 8.92 59.87 3.86
C GLY A 1047 9.20 61.32 4.24
N THR A 1048 8.13 61.97 4.69
CA THR A 1048 8.13 63.34 5.23
C THR A 1048 7.95 63.39 6.75
N ASP A 1049 7.97 62.24 7.44
CA ASP A 1049 7.71 62.16 8.88
C ASP A 1049 8.91 62.64 9.71
N ASP A 1050 8.64 63.18 10.90
CA ASP A 1050 9.65 63.39 11.94
C ASP A 1050 10.19 62.07 12.44
N PHE A 1051 11.50 62.03 12.71
CA PHE A 1051 12.12 60.81 13.22
C PHE A 1051 13.27 61.08 14.19
N THR A 1052 13.62 60.04 14.95
CA THR A 1052 14.79 60.04 15.82
C THR A 1052 15.58 58.76 15.60
N ILE A 1053 16.91 58.88 15.56
CA ILE A 1053 17.84 57.76 15.63
C ILE A 1053 18.68 57.94 16.89
N ALA A 1054 18.79 56.91 17.73
CA ALA A 1054 19.71 56.88 18.88
C ALA A 1054 20.48 55.57 18.95
N PHE A 1055 21.69 55.62 19.50
CA PHE A 1055 22.57 54.47 19.73
C PHE A 1055 23.67 54.80 20.74
N TRP A 1056 24.21 53.79 21.39
CA TRP A 1056 25.51 53.88 22.05
C TRP A 1056 26.61 53.56 21.03
N GLY A 1057 27.68 54.35 21.00
CA GLY A 1057 28.77 54.18 20.03
C GLY A 1057 30.15 54.39 20.64
N LYS A 1058 31.10 53.56 20.23
CA LYS A 1058 32.54 53.67 20.51
C LYS A 1058 33.32 53.73 19.21
N ILE A 1059 33.41 54.94 18.67
CA ILE A 1059 33.94 55.24 17.32
C ILE A 1059 35.46 55.42 17.38
N LYS A 1060 36.18 54.82 16.42
CA LYS A 1060 37.66 54.77 16.41
C LYS A 1060 38.31 55.08 15.04
N GLY A 1061 37.53 55.38 14.01
CA GLY A 1061 38.02 55.70 12.67
C GLY A 1061 36.91 56.14 11.71
N ASP A 1062 37.28 56.33 10.44
CA ASP A 1062 36.46 56.91 9.38
C ASP A 1062 35.52 55.88 8.71
N GLY A 1063 34.29 56.29 8.37
CA GLY A 1063 33.32 55.47 7.63
C GLY A 1063 31.86 55.73 7.98
N ILE A 1064 30.98 54.85 7.49
CA ILE A 1064 29.54 54.86 7.82
C ILE A 1064 29.34 54.33 9.25
N ILE A 1065 28.37 54.91 9.96
CA ILE A 1065 27.83 54.41 11.24
C ILE A 1065 26.42 53.86 11.00
N ILE A 1066 25.54 54.64 10.35
CA ILE A 1066 24.19 54.23 9.90
C ILE A 1066 23.91 54.93 8.55
N SER A 1067 23.34 54.25 7.55
CA SER A 1067 22.92 54.89 6.28
C SER A 1067 21.73 54.19 5.62
N LYS A 1068 20.70 54.97 5.24
CA LYS A 1068 19.57 54.59 4.35
C LYS A 1068 19.55 55.57 3.18
N GLY A 1069 20.55 55.45 2.31
CA GLY A 1069 20.87 56.44 1.27
C GLY A 1069 22.28 56.24 0.73
N CYS A 1070 22.73 57.09 -0.21
CA CYS A 1070 24.10 57.08 -0.71
C CYS A 1070 24.80 58.44 -0.48
N PRO A 1071 25.58 58.60 0.62
CA PRO A 1071 26.21 59.87 1.01
C PRO A 1071 27.29 60.42 0.05
N SER A 1072 27.56 59.70 -1.04
CA SER A 1072 28.55 60.04 -2.08
C SER A 1072 27.98 59.97 -3.50
N CYS A 1073 26.66 59.85 -3.67
CA CYS A 1073 25.99 59.83 -4.98
C CYS A 1073 25.30 61.17 -5.27
N SER A 1074 25.34 61.63 -6.51
CA SER A 1074 24.45 62.70 -6.98
C SER A 1074 23.00 62.19 -6.98
N GLY A 1075 22.11 62.85 -6.22
CA GLY A 1075 20.69 62.46 -6.11
C GLY A 1075 20.40 61.34 -5.11
N GLY A 1076 21.31 61.06 -4.17
CA GLY A 1076 21.12 60.01 -3.16
C GLY A 1076 20.17 60.41 -2.04
N LEU A 1077 18.86 60.35 -2.26
CA LEU A 1077 17.84 60.60 -1.22
C LEU A 1077 18.03 59.68 -0.01
N GLY A 1078 17.86 60.24 1.20
CA GLY A 1078 17.92 59.48 2.44
C GLY A 1078 18.46 60.23 3.65
N TYR A 1079 18.94 59.45 4.62
CA TYR A 1079 19.61 59.92 5.83
C TYR A 1079 20.85 59.08 6.13
N SER A 1080 21.86 59.71 6.72
CA SER A 1080 23.08 59.02 7.13
C SER A 1080 23.73 59.64 8.36
N ILE A 1081 24.51 58.81 9.04
CA ILE A 1081 25.40 59.15 10.15
C ILE A 1081 26.77 58.60 9.76
N ASP A 1082 27.71 59.50 9.50
CA ASP A 1082 29.02 59.18 8.93
C ASP A 1082 30.17 59.91 9.66
N VAL A 1083 31.38 59.36 9.53
CA VAL A 1083 32.58 59.84 10.23
C VAL A 1083 33.66 60.14 9.19
N ALA A 1084 34.05 61.41 9.10
CA ALA A 1084 35.08 61.91 8.20
C ALA A 1084 36.24 62.51 9.02
N GLY A 1085 37.37 61.82 9.07
CA GLY A 1085 38.43 62.07 10.04
C GLY A 1085 37.89 62.05 11.47
N THR A 1086 38.20 63.08 12.25
CA THR A 1086 37.70 63.24 13.62
C THR A 1086 36.30 63.87 13.69
N VAL A 1087 35.51 63.88 12.63
CA VAL A 1087 34.22 64.59 12.57
C VAL A 1087 33.07 63.61 12.38
N LEU A 1088 32.19 63.53 13.38
CA LEU A 1088 30.89 62.84 13.26
C LEU A 1088 29.89 63.78 12.59
N VAL A 1089 29.18 63.28 11.58
CA VAL A 1089 28.22 64.00 10.77
C VAL A 1089 26.87 63.30 10.88
N PHE A 1090 25.81 64.06 11.18
CA PHE A 1090 24.42 63.63 10.96
C PHE A 1090 23.92 64.40 9.74
N ARG A 1091 23.43 63.68 8.73
CA ARG A 1091 23.15 64.19 7.39
C ARG A 1091 21.73 63.86 6.93
N LEU A 1092 21.09 64.84 6.32
CA LEU A 1092 19.80 64.70 5.65
C LEU A 1092 19.95 65.10 4.17
N ASP A 1093 19.79 64.12 3.29
CA ASP A 1093 19.91 64.26 1.84
C ASP A 1093 18.50 64.18 1.24
N GLY A 1094 17.89 65.33 0.94
CA GLY A 1094 16.48 65.41 0.54
C GLY A 1094 16.21 66.47 -0.53
N GLU A 1095 15.07 66.36 -1.20
CA GLU A 1095 14.64 67.37 -2.19
C GLU A 1095 14.10 68.63 -1.52
N PRO A 1096 14.54 69.83 -1.94
CA PRO A 1096 13.84 71.08 -1.68
C PRO A 1096 12.67 71.25 -2.67
N ASP A 1097 11.67 72.06 -2.30
CA ASP A 1097 10.42 72.30 -3.07
C ASP A 1097 10.61 72.81 -4.54
N GLN A 1098 11.83 73.05 -5.01
CA GLN A 1098 12.15 73.57 -6.36
C GLN A 1098 13.30 72.83 -7.09
N GLY A 1099 13.79 71.70 -6.59
CA GLY A 1099 14.70 70.79 -7.32
C GLY A 1099 16.21 70.89 -6.99
N ASP A 1100 16.92 69.84 -7.41
CA ASP A 1100 18.28 69.40 -7.03
C ASP A 1100 18.51 69.18 -5.52
N SER A 1101 19.13 68.04 -5.18
CA SER A 1101 19.30 67.61 -3.78
C SER A 1101 20.19 68.56 -2.98
N VAL A 1102 19.70 69.00 -1.83
CA VAL A 1102 20.47 69.80 -0.86
C VAL A 1102 20.95 68.88 0.26
N ILE A 1103 22.23 69.02 0.63
CA ILE A 1103 22.83 68.31 1.77
C ILE A 1103 22.79 69.24 2.98
N ASN A 1104 21.92 68.93 3.95
CA ASN A 1104 21.99 69.54 5.29
C ASN A 1104 22.70 68.59 6.24
N TYR A 1105 23.58 69.14 7.07
CA TYR A 1105 24.30 68.36 8.06
C TYR A 1105 24.63 69.16 9.31
N ILE A 1106 24.71 68.45 10.43
CA ILE A 1106 25.34 68.93 11.66
C ILE A 1106 26.56 68.06 11.95
N SER A 1107 27.66 68.72 12.36
CA SER A 1107 28.96 68.08 12.57
C SER A 1107 29.52 68.36 13.97
N PHE A 1108 30.24 67.39 14.53
CA PHE A 1108 30.90 67.49 15.83
C PHE A 1108 32.27 66.81 15.80
N ILE A 1109 33.26 67.40 16.50
CA ILE A 1109 34.60 66.83 16.62
C ILE A 1109 34.59 65.74 17.69
N LEU A 1110 34.74 64.49 17.28
CA LEU A 1110 34.77 63.33 18.15
C LEU A 1110 35.94 63.37 19.15
N THR A 1111 35.66 62.87 20.35
CA THR A 1111 36.69 62.38 21.27
C THR A 1111 36.78 60.86 21.08
N PRO A 1112 37.85 60.32 20.45
CA PRO A 1112 37.85 58.91 20.05
C PRO A 1112 37.97 57.94 21.22
N ALA A 1113 37.49 56.71 21.01
CA ALA A 1113 37.73 55.53 21.83
C ALA A 1113 37.08 55.42 23.23
N ASP A 1114 36.07 56.25 23.54
CA ASP A 1114 35.15 56.03 24.66
C ASP A 1114 33.69 55.79 24.19
N TRP A 1115 32.84 55.27 25.09
CA TRP A 1115 31.42 55.01 24.84
C TRP A 1115 30.57 56.27 25.10
N HIS A 1116 29.92 56.79 24.05
CA HIS A 1116 28.99 57.92 24.14
C HIS A 1116 27.60 57.53 23.62
N HIS A 1117 26.55 58.18 24.15
CA HIS A 1117 25.18 58.03 23.65
C HIS A 1117 24.88 59.12 22.63
N TYR A 1118 24.77 58.74 21.36
CA TYR A 1118 24.47 59.65 20.26
C TYR A 1118 22.98 59.60 19.94
N ALA A 1119 22.36 60.75 19.69
CA ALA A 1119 21.03 60.80 19.10
C ALA A 1119 20.86 61.98 18.14
N GLY A 1120 20.18 61.75 17.03
CA GLY A 1120 19.76 62.76 16.06
C GLY A 1120 18.25 62.82 16.04
N VAL A 1121 17.70 63.97 16.41
CA VAL A 1121 16.26 64.27 16.35
C VAL A 1121 16.02 65.12 15.10
N PHE A 1122 15.26 64.59 14.14
CA PHE A 1122 14.97 65.19 12.85
C PHE A 1122 13.51 65.70 12.86
N ASP A 1123 13.35 66.95 13.26
CA ASP A 1123 12.12 67.73 13.31
C ASP A 1123 11.91 68.38 11.91
N ARG A 1124 11.07 67.80 11.05
CA ARG A 1124 11.12 68.00 9.59
C ARG A 1124 10.60 69.35 9.11
N ASP A 1125 9.75 70.02 9.88
CA ASP A 1125 9.36 71.42 9.66
C ASP A 1125 10.14 72.40 10.55
N GLY A 1126 11.16 71.92 11.26
CA GLY A 1126 12.00 72.68 12.19
C GLY A 1126 13.48 72.28 12.15
N LEU A 1127 14.00 71.74 13.27
CA LEU A 1127 15.45 71.61 13.52
C LEU A 1127 15.97 70.16 13.64
N LEU A 1128 16.97 69.81 12.83
CA LEU A 1128 17.86 68.69 13.12
C LEU A 1128 18.70 69.03 14.36
N THR A 1129 18.46 68.34 15.46
CA THR A 1129 19.18 68.51 16.73
C THR A 1129 20.05 67.30 17.02
N MET A 1130 21.37 67.52 17.18
CA MET A 1130 22.32 66.49 17.62
C MET A 1130 22.44 66.51 19.15
N TYR A 1131 22.27 65.34 19.78
CA TYR A 1131 22.53 65.10 21.19
C TYR A 1131 23.72 64.15 21.36
N ILE A 1132 24.55 64.43 22.36
CA ILE A 1132 25.59 63.53 22.86
C ILE A 1132 25.45 63.49 24.38
N ASP A 1133 25.46 62.29 24.96
CA ASP A 1133 25.38 62.05 26.41
C ASP A 1133 24.23 62.80 27.09
N GLY A 1134 23.03 62.65 26.51
CA GLY A 1134 21.78 63.27 27.00
C GLY A 1134 21.65 64.78 26.74
N LYS A 1135 22.67 65.43 26.17
CA LYS A 1135 22.73 66.90 26.01
C LYS A 1135 22.76 67.31 24.54
N ALA A 1136 21.95 68.31 24.17
CA ALA A 1136 22.01 68.93 22.84
C ALA A 1136 23.37 69.64 22.63
N ILE A 1137 24.04 69.32 21.53
CA ILE A 1137 25.36 69.82 21.15
C ILE A 1137 25.27 70.90 20.06
N GLY A 1138 24.22 70.84 19.21
CA GLY A 1138 23.89 71.89 18.25
C GLY A 1138 22.64 71.56 17.43
N THR A 1139 22.28 72.49 16.54
CA THR A 1139 21.09 72.42 15.68
C THR A 1139 21.39 72.89 14.25
N SER A 1140 20.74 72.28 13.26
CA SER A 1140 20.62 72.82 11.89
C SER A 1140 19.15 72.98 11.53
N ASP A 1141 18.80 74.06 10.83
CA ASP A 1141 17.47 74.20 10.22
C ASP A 1141 17.34 73.23 9.03
N ILE A 1142 16.31 72.39 9.05
CA ILE A 1142 15.98 71.44 7.96
C ILE A 1142 14.59 71.69 7.37
N SER A 1143 13.86 72.69 7.88
CA SER A 1143 12.54 73.08 7.39
C SER A 1143 12.44 73.39 5.87
N PRO A 1144 13.52 73.71 5.12
CA PRO A 1144 13.47 73.80 3.65
C PRO A 1144 13.45 72.45 2.90
N GLN A 1145 13.77 71.33 3.55
CA GLN A 1145 13.86 69.99 2.92
C GLN A 1145 12.58 69.18 3.15
N LYS A 1146 11.51 69.54 2.43
CA LYS A 1146 10.17 68.94 2.58
C LYS A 1146 9.91 67.73 1.67
N GLY A 1147 10.81 67.44 0.74
CA GLY A 1147 10.73 66.25 -0.11
C GLY A 1147 10.79 64.94 0.69
N THR A 1148 10.43 63.85 0.03
CA THR A 1148 10.54 62.51 0.62
C THR A 1148 12.01 62.09 0.76
N LEU A 1149 12.30 61.28 1.79
CA LEU A 1149 13.56 60.57 1.98
C LEU A 1149 13.53 59.13 1.43
N ASP A 1150 12.36 58.68 0.94
CA ASP A 1150 12.12 57.29 0.55
C ASP A 1150 13.01 56.87 -0.62
N ASN A 1151 13.66 55.72 -0.46
CA ASN A 1151 14.65 55.21 -1.41
C ASN A 1151 14.73 53.68 -1.33
N THR A 1152 15.17 53.03 -2.40
CA THR A 1152 15.35 51.56 -2.45
C THR A 1152 16.77 51.10 -2.04
N ILE A 1153 17.55 51.98 -1.41
CA ILE A 1153 18.89 51.65 -0.90
C ILE A 1153 18.71 50.98 0.47
N PRO A 1154 19.37 49.84 0.75
CA PRO A 1154 19.21 49.15 2.02
C PRO A 1154 19.69 50.01 3.21
N LEU A 1155 19.06 49.84 4.38
CA LEU A 1155 19.62 50.34 5.63
C LEU A 1155 20.86 49.51 5.99
N LEU A 1156 22.00 50.18 6.13
CA LEU A 1156 23.26 49.60 6.58
C LEU A 1156 23.67 50.21 7.92
N ILE A 1157 24.13 49.37 8.85
CA ILE A 1157 24.68 49.75 10.15
C ILE A 1157 26.13 49.26 10.21
N GLY A 1158 27.06 50.09 10.68
CA GLY A 1158 28.45 49.69 10.91
C GLY A 1158 29.47 50.13 9.85
N GLY A 1159 30.74 49.96 10.25
CA GLY A 1159 31.92 50.53 9.60
C GLY A 1159 32.79 51.26 10.64
N ALA A 1160 33.56 52.25 10.18
CA ALA A 1160 34.22 53.26 11.05
C ALA A 1160 35.12 52.75 12.20
N ASN A 1161 35.62 51.51 12.11
CA ASN A 1161 36.37 50.84 13.20
C ASN A 1161 35.64 50.94 14.56
N SER A 1162 34.32 50.78 14.55
CA SER A 1162 33.43 51.15 15.67
C SER A 1162 32.86 49.95 16.41
N ASP A 1163 32.56 50.14 17.70
CA ASP A 1163 31.64 49.26 18.42
C ASP A 1163 30.29 50.03 18.52
N ILE A 1164 29.16 49.41 18.15
CA ILE A 1164 27.83 50.07 18.12
C ILE A 1164 26.80 49.18 18.82
N ASP A 1165 25.95 49.80 19.64
CA ASP A 1165 25.09 49.14 20.62
C ASP A 1165 23.75 49.88 20.78
N GLU A 1166 22.70 49.19 21.21
CA GLU A 1166 21.34 49.73 21.48
C GLU A 1166 20.80 50.64 20.35
N ILE A 1167 20.92 50.22 19.08
CA ILE A 1167 20.51 51.05 17.94
C ILE A 1167 18.98 51.06 17.82
N ALA A 1168 18.35 52.22 17.95
CA ALA A 1168 16.89 52.36 17.86
C ALA A 1168 16.45 53.52 16.96
N ILE A 1169 15.32 53.33 16.27
CA ILE A 1169 14.72 54.32 15.36
C ILE A 1169 13.24 54.52 15.72
N TRP A 1170 12.80 55.78 15.82
CA TRP A 1170 11.41 56.17 16.10
C TRP A 1170 10.84 57.05 14.98
N ARG A 1171 9.57 56.85 14.63
CA ARG A 1171 8.79 57.70 13.69
C ARG A 1171 8.14 58.89 14.43
N ARG A 1172 8.97 59.60 15.20
CA ARG A 1172 8.67 60.86 15.91
C ARG A 1172 9.95 61.56 16.36
N THR A 1173 9.84 62.82 16.72
CA THR A 1173 10.79 63.45 17.65
C THR A 1173 10.73 62.79 19.04
N VAL A 1174 11.89 62.51 19.62
CA VAL A 1174 12.04 62.09 21.02
C VAL A 1174 12.53 63.31 21.81
N SER A 1175 11.86 63.64 22.93
CA SER A 1175 12.10 64.88 23.67
C SER A 1175 13.42 64.86 24.44
N ALA A 1176 13.96 66.04 24.79
CA ALA A 1176 15.20 66.15 25.56
C ALA A 1176 15.16 65.43 26.93
N ILE A 1177 13.97 65.26 27.54
CA ILE A 1177 13.80 64.50 28.78
C ILE A 1177 13.92 62.99 28.50
N GLU A 1178 13.33 62.51 27.41
CA GLU A 1178 13.43 61.11 26.97
C GLU A 1178 14.84 60.75 26.50
N ILE A 1179 15.52 61.61 25.73
CA ILE A 1179 16.93 61.44 25.34
C ILE A 1179 17.85 61.41 26.57
N SER A 1180 17.57 62.25 27.57
CA SER A 1180 18.26 62.19 28.87
C SER A 1180 17.95 60.90 29.63
N ALA A 1181 16.72 60.38 29.57
CA ALA A 1181 16.38 59.09 30.18
C ALA A 1181 17.08 57.89 29.50
N LEU A 1182 17.20 57.89 28.17
CA LEU A 1182 17.98 56.90 27.42
C LEU A 1182 19.46 56.91 27.82
N TYR A 1183 20.09 58.08 27.85
CA TYR A 1183 21.47 58.21 28.33
C TYR A 1183 21.64 57.74 29.79
N ASN A 1184 20.73 58.16 30.69
CA ASN A 1184 20.77 57.79 32.10
C ASN A 1184 20.39 56.31 32.37
N SER A 1185 20.01 55.53 31.36
CA SER A 1185 19.92 54.06 31.48
C SER A 1185 21.31 53.43 31.65
N ASP A 1186 22.35 54.08 31.10
CA ASP A 1186 23.74 53.62 31.13
C ASP A 1186 23.85 52.13 30.74
N SER A 1187 24.59 51.30 31.50
CA SER A 1187 24.76 49.88 31.21
C SER A 1187 23.53 49.00 31.52
N LYS A 1188 22.35 49.58 31.72
CA LYS A 1188 21.07 48.85 31.84
C LYS A 1188 20.31 48.76 30.52
N GLY A 1189 20.54 49.72 29.61
CA GLY A 1189 19.90 49.78 28.30
C GLY A 1189 18.39 50.01 28.34
N MET A 1190 17.76 49.71 27.20
CA MET A 1190 16.31 49.81 27.02
C MET A 1190 15.60 48.54 27.53
N CYS A 1191 14.32 48.69 27.90
CA CYS A 1191 13.52 47.60 28.46
C CYS A 1191 13.35 46.46 27.45
N LYS A 1192 13.81 45.24 27.79
CA LYS A 1192 13.67 44.07 26.92
C LYS A 1192 12.20 43.57 26.92
N ILE A 1193 11.73 43.25 25.72
CA ILE A 1193 10.36 42.85 25.35
C ILE A 1193 10.35 41.35 25.03
#